data_AF-A0A7X4AM22-F1
#
_entry.id   AF-A0A7X4AM22-F1
#
_cell.length_a   1.000
_cell.length_b   1.000
_cell.length_c   1.000
_cell.angle_alpha   90.00
_cell.angle_beta   90.00
_cell.angle_gamma   90.00
#
_symmetry.space_group_name_H-M   'P 1'
#
loop_
_entity.id
_entity.type
_entity.pdbx_description
1 polymer ?
#
loop_
_entity_poly.entity_id
_entity_poly.type
_entity_poly.pdbx_seq_one_letter_code
_entity_poly.pdbx_strand_id
1 'polypeptide(L)'
;VSTGLQRLDHAAAIFGPIDIVGITELSPCWRPLLHAIASRTPVRWIAGPRSVPQWLDGAAIEIARSEPQQPEVVAVSASTAYHEAIEALRWARRLIASGRAEPADIAMASASTGDYDDHFLALREDTDLDLHFVHGVKVTASREGQAAAALADILMRGLSQTRMRRLTALLGVYPGPVQALPDGWTRLLPADAPLTSPEAWTRLIDGLNAEDWPDETDHGPALGNIITLLGKGIEGAEEVGETLLHGRVLTIWRKALLLGAGASLDITLDTLKQDDRLDASNSICWMPANALAASPRRFARLLGLNSSRWPRGISEDRLLSDHIIPSRELDPLPVAEADRRDFETILATSESQVVLSRARRESDGRLLGRSALLIREGPTESFLRRNDVPDHAFSETDRLTARPKEFRAMPQAVAAHGCWRNWLRREITPHDGLVRAGHPVMRAILGRTQSASSLRLLLRNPLGFVWKYGLHWHAPQSSEDPLVLDALAMGDLVHQTLHQALQKLAGDGRPPVGQEDRIIAAVGDAAAEIARLWEKERAVPPPLIWRLTLKETRTLCSRALTHDDQLFAGAVTYSEVPFGGAPPQDDAARPWDANAAVEIPGSGFRIRGYLDRLDISGDGLQALVRDYKTGRAPTDNITLDGGKELQRCLYAFAVKAMLGDEVSISASLMYPREEKDLRLDDPESTLAQITEYLLAARANLRSGGGVMGIDTGEIYDDLAFALPANAAAVYCKRKIGAANERLGAATRVWGAK
;
A
#
# COMPACT_ATOMS: atom_id res chain seq x y z
N VAL A 1 -1.23 -32.40 -40.09
CA VAL A 1 -2.05 -33.48 -40.71
C VAL A 1 -1.51 -33.92 -42.05
N SER A 2 -1.47 -33.04 -43.07
CA SER A 2 -0.96 -33.40 -44.42
C SER A 2 0.44 -34.05 -44.42
N THR A 3 1.42 -33.42 -43.75
CA THR A 3 2.78 -34.00 -43.59
C THR A 3 2.79 -35.33 -42.85
N GLY A 4 1.87 -35.53 -41.90
CA GLY A 4 1.72 -36.78 -41.16
C GLY A 4 1.17 -37.89 -42.05
N LEU A 5 0.18 -37.58 -42.90
CA LEU A 5 -0.40 -38.53 -43.86
C LEU A 5 0.65 -39.00 -44.90
N GLN A 6 1.57 -38.13 -45.30
CA GLN A 6 2.67 -38.50 -46.21
C GLN A 6 3.70 -39.45 -45.58
N ARG A 7 3.68 -39.62 -44.25
CA ARG A 7 4.68 -40.39 -43.49
C ARG A 7 4.06 -41.56 -42.72
N LEU A 8 2.87 -42.03 -43.12
CA LEU A 8 2.12 -43.08 -42.43
C LEU A 8 2.88 -44.41 -42.32
N ASP A 9 3.80 -44.70 -43.25
CA ASP A 9 4.58 -45.94 -43.22
C ASP A 9 5.47 -46.07 -41.97
N HIS A 10 5.74 -44.96 -41.27
CA HIS A 10 6.48 -44.96 -40.01
C HIS A 10 5.60 -45.19 -38.77
N ALA A 11 4.25 -45.16 -38.89
CA ALA A 11 3.35 -45.16 -37.75
C ALA A 11 3.53 -46.40 -36.85
N ALA A 12 3.64 -47.59 -37.45
CA ALA A 12 3.82 -48.85 -36.72
C ALA A 12 5.14 -48.89 -35.94
N ALA A 13 6.21 -48.33 -36.51
CA ALA A 13 7.53 -48.31 -35.87
C ALA A 13 7.64 -47.26 -34.76
N ILE A 14 6.92 -46.12 -34.87
CA ILE A 14 6.96 -45.04 -33.90
C ILE A 14 6.06 -45.33 -32.70
N PHE A 15 4.81 -45.74 -32.96
CA PHE A 15 3.78 -45.80 -31.92
C PHE A 15 3.55 -47.20 -31.37
N GLY A 16 3.68 -48.25 -32.20
CA GLY A 16 3.12 -49.56 -31.85
C GLY A 16 1.60 -49.48 -31.60
N PRO A 17 0.99 -50.47 -30.91
CA PRO A 17 -0.42 -50.43 -30.54
C PRO A 17 -0.77 -49.16 -29.75
N ILE A 18 -1.88 -48.50 -30.10
CA ILE A 18 -2.27 -47.21 -29.52
C ILE A 18 -3.57 -47.36 -28.74
N ASP A 19 -3.57 -46.92 -27.48
CA ASP A 19 -4.78 -46.75 -26.68
C ASP A 19 -5.10 -45.26 -26.51
N ILE A 20 -6.31 -44.87 -26.90
CA ILE A 20 -6.85 -43.54 -26.64
C ILE A 20 -7.74 -43.63 -25.40
N VAL A 21 -7.31 -43.00 -24.31
CA VAL A 21 -7.97 -43.06 -23.00
C VAL A 21 -8.46 -41.67 -22.59
N GLY A 22 -9.67 -41.59 -22.04
CA GLY A 22 -10.17 -40.36 -21.42
C GLY A 22 -10.57 -39.25 -22.39
N ILE A 23 -10.57 -39.50 -23.70
CA ILE A 23 -11.00 -38.52 -24.70
C ILE A 23 -12.47 -38.77 -25.04
N THR A 24 -13.31 -37.74 -24.94
CA THR A 24 -14.74 -37.78 -25.32
C THR A 24 -14.96 -37.37 -26.78
N GLU A 25 -14.04 -36.62 -27.37
CA GLU A 25 -14.13 -36.09 -28.73
C GLU A 25 -12.75 -35.65 -29.26
N LEU A 26 -12.56 -35.72 -30.57
CA LEU A 26 -11.32 -35.28 -31.24
C LEU A 26 -11.65 -34.17 -32.23
N SER A 27 -10.85 -33.09 -32.25
CA SER A 27 -11.05 -31.98 -33.19
C SER A 27 -11.09 -32.51 -34.64
N PRO A 28 -12.04 -32.04 -35.49
CA PRO A 28 -12.26 -32.60 -36.82
C PRO A 28 -11.02 -32.69 -37.71
N CYS A 29 -10.08 -31.75 -37.57
CA CYS A 29 -8.83 -31.73 -38.34
C CYS A 29 -7.95 -32.97 -38.10
N TRP A 30 -8.02 -33.61 -36.92
CA TRP A 30 -7.20 -34.78 -36.57
C TRP A 30 -7.84 -36.11 -36.94
N ARG A 31 -9.17 -36.16 -37.11
CA ARG A 31 -9.93 -37.39 -37.40
C ARG A 31 -9.42 -38.15 -38.62
N PRO A 32 -9.10 -37.51 -39.77
CA PRO A 32 -8.57 -38.23 -40.93
C PRO A 32 -7.21 -38.89 -40.67
N LEU A 33 -6.35 -38.25 -39.88
CA LEU A 33 -5.05 -38.80 -39.52
C LEU A 33 -5.20 -40.03 -38.61
N LEU A 34 -6.12 -39.97 -37.63
CA LEU A 34 -6.36 -41.10 -36.74
C LEU A 34 -6.87 -42.32 -37.51
N HIS A 35 -7.84 -42.14 -38.40
CA HIS A 35 -8.35 -43.22 -39.26
C HIS A 35 -7.26 -43.81 -40.16
N ALA A 36 -6.38 -42.96 -40.71
CA ALA A 36 -5.26 -43.42 -41.52
C ALA A 36 -4.23 -44.22 -40.71
N ILE A 37 -3.95 -43.82 -39.46
CA ILE A 37 -3.08 -44.57 -38.53
C ILE A 37 -3.71 -45.92 -38.17
N ALA A 38 -5.02 -45.95 -37.88
CA ALA A 38 -5.75 -47.17 -37.53
C ALA A 38 -5.72 -48.23 -38.65
N SER A 39 -5.56 -47.82 -39.91
CA SER A 39 -5.36 -48.76 -41.04
C SER A 39 -3.99 -49.46 -41.05
N ARG A 40 -3.00 -48.93 -40.31
CA ARG A 40 -1.60 -49.41 -40.29
C ARG A 40 -1.20 -50.07 -38.97
N THR A 41 -1.89 -49.75 -37.88
CA THR A 41 -1.52 -50.19 -36.52
C THR A 41 -2.78 -50.30 -35.66
N PRO A 42 -2.88 -51.28 -34.73
CA PRO A 42 -4.05 -51.40 -33.87
C PRO A 42 -4.26 -50.13 -33.04
N VAL A 43 -5.47 -49.57 -33.14
CA VAL A 43 -5.90 -48.42 -32.34
C VAL A 43 -7.15 -48.82 -31.57
N ARG A 44 -7.10 -48.67 -30.25
CA ARG A 44 -8.25 -48.87 -29.37
C ARG A 44 -8.70 -47.55 -28.78
N TRP A 45 -9.99 -47.27 -28.88
CA TRP A 45 -10.66 -46.17 -28.23
C TRP A 45 -11.28 -46.67 -26.93
N ILE A 46 -10.64 -46.36 -25.80
CA ILE A 46 -11.12 -46.72 -24.47
C ILE A 46 -12.14 -45.67 -24.02
N ALA A 47 -13.38 -45.83 -24.50
CA ALA A 47 -14.49 -44.94 -24.14
C ALA A 47 -14.86 -45.09 -22.65
N GLY A 48 -14.86 -46.33 -22.15
CA GLY A 48 -15.47 -46.64 -20.86
C GLY A 48 -16.98 -46.33 -20.91
N PRO A 49 -17.54 -45.58 -19.93
CA PRO A 49 -18.95 -45.21 -19.92
C PRO A 49 -19.28 -43.92 -20.68
N ARG A 50 -18.30 -43.37 -21.42
CA ARG A 50 -18.45 -42.10 -22.16
C ARG A 50 -19.29 -42.29 -23.42
N SER A 51 -19.96 -41.22 -23.85
CA SER A 51 -20.56 -41.17 -25.19
C SER A 51 -19.48 -41.36 -26.26
N VAL A 52 -19.78 -42.19 -27.26
CA VAL A 52 -18.86 -42.49 -28.36
C VAL A 52 -19.24 -41.64 -29.57
N PRO A 53 -18.33 -40.81 -30.11
CA PRO A 53 -18.58 -40.03 -31.30
C PRO A 53 -18.96 -40.89 -32.52
N GLN A 54 -19.99 -40.48 -33.27
CA GLN A 54 -20.47 -41.20 -34.47
C GLN A 54 -19.41 -41.32 -35.58
N TRP A 55 -18.44 -40.41 -35.65
CA TRP A 55 -17.40 -40.46 -36.69
C TRP A 55 -16.37 -41.58 -36.48
N LEU A 56 -16.39 -42.23 -35.31
CA LEU A 56 -15.61 -43.45 -35.04
C LEU A 56 -16.24 -44.70 -35.66
N ASP A 57 -17.46 -44.59 -36.23
CA ASP A 57 -18.14 -45.71 -36.87
C ASP A 57 -17.35 -46.22 -38.10
N GLY A 58 -16.59 -47.29 -37.89
CA GLY A 58 -15.76 -47.95 -38.89
C GLY A 58 -14.97 -49.12 -38.28
N ALA A 59 -14.66 -50.15 -39.07
CA ALA A 59 -14.05 -51.39 -38.57
C ALA A 59 -12.57 -51.26 -38.13
N ALA A 60 -11.92 -50.12 -38.36
CA ALA A 60 -10.47 -49.95 -38.14
C ALA A 60 -10.09 -49.57 -36.69
N ILE A 61 -11.02 -49.01 -35.91
CA ILE A 61 -10.77 -48.59 -34.53
C ILE A 61 -11.61 -49.46 -33.60
N GLU A 62 -10.97 -50.18 -32.70
CA GLU A 62 -11.66 -51.00 -31.70
C GLU A 62 -12.19 -50.09 -30.58
N ILE A 63 -13.49 -50.15 -30.28
CA ILE A 63 -14.10 -49.32 -29.23
C ILE A 63 -14.35 -50.17 -27.98
N ALA A 64 -13.65 -49.88 -26.89
CA ALA A 64 -13.85 -50.52 -25.60
C ALA A 64 -14.80 -49.69 -24.72
N ARG A 65 -15.94 -50.28 -24.35
CA ARG A 65 -16.98 -49.66 -23.52
C ARG A 65 -17.10 -50.35 -22.16
N SER A 66 -17.58 -49.60 -21.17
CA SER A 66 -17.93 -50.12 -19.85
C SER A 66 -19.27 -49.54 -19.39
N GLU A 67 -19.91 -50.19 -18.42
CA GLU A 67 -21.15 -49.67 -17.83
C GLU A 67 -20.92 -48.33 -17.11
N PRO A 68 -21.90 -47.40 -17.15
CA PRO A 68 -21.88 -46.18 -16.35
C PRO A 68 -21.88 -46.44 -14.85
N GLN A 69 -21.16 -45.60 -14.12
CA GLN A 69 -21.25 -45.51 -12.67
C GLN A 69 -22.59 -44.87 -12.27
N GLN A 70 -23.03 -45.13 -11.04
CA GLN A 70 -24.25 -44.54 -10.46
C GLN A 70 -23.91 -43.80 -9.15
N PRO A 71 -23.27 -42.62 -9.23
CA PRO A 71 -22.93 -41.86 -8.03
C PRO A 71 -24.17 -41.29 -7.36
N GLU A 72 -24.07 -41.03 -6.06
CA GLU A 72 -25.04 -40.19 -5.36
C GLU A 72 -24.95 -38.76 -5.90
N VAL A 73 -26.04 -38.23 -6.46
CA VAL A 73 -26.10 -36.85 -6.96
C VAL A 73 -26.84 -35.97 -5.96
N VAL A 74 -26.21 -34.89 -5.51
CA VAL A 74 -26.78 -33.92 -4.55
C VAL A 74 -26.69 -32.52 -5.13
N ALA A 75 -27.75 -31.72 -5.01
CA ALA A 75 -27.75 -30.32 -5.43
C ALA A 75 -27.74 -29.38 -4.21
N VAL A 76 -26.88 -28.37 -4.24
CA VAL A 76 -26.76 -27.36 -3.19
C VAL A 76 -26.70 -25.95 -3.78
N SER A 77 -27.18 -24.95 -3.04
CA SER A 77 -26.89 -23.55 -3.34
C SER A 77 -26.18 -22.83 -2.21
N ALA A 78 -25.17 -22.06 -2.60
CA ALA A 78 -24.43 -21.15 -1.74
C ALA A 78 -24.84 -19.70 -1.99
N SER A 79 -24.44 -18.81 -1.09
CA SER A 79 -24.84 -17.39 -1.15
C SER A 79 -24.15 -16.63 -2.27
N THR A 80 -22.86 -16.88 -2.45
CA THR A 80 -21.96 -16.24 -3.43
C THR A 80 -20.93 -17.27 -3.89
N ALA A 81 -20.19 -16.99 -4.98
CA ALA A 81 -19.10 -17.85 -5.45
C ALA A 81 -18.04 -18.09 -4.36
N TYR A 82 -17.69 -17.06 -3.57
CA TYR A 82 -16.79 -17.23 -2.42
C TYR A 82 -17.35 -18.18 -1.35
N HIS A 83 -18.63 -18.05 -0.99
CA HIS A 83 -19.28 -18.99 -0.07
C HIS A 83 -19.31 -20.41 -0.67
N GLU A 84 -19.48 -20.52 -1.99
CA GLU A 84 -19.45 -21.80 -2.69
C GLU A 84 -18.09 -22.51 -2.59
N ALA A 85 -16.99 -21.77 -2.75
CA ALA A 85 -15.62 -22.26 -2.58
C ALA A 85 -15.35 -22.72 -1.13
N ILE A 86 -15.80 -21.95 -0.13
CA ILE A 86 -15.73 -22.33 1.30
C ILE A 86 -16.45 -23.65 1.53
N GLU A 87 -17.69 -23.78 1.04
CA GLU A 87 -18.47 -25.00 1.20
C GLU A 87 -17.83 -26.19 0.48
N ALA A 88 -17.15 -25.96 -0.64
CA ALA A 88 -16.41 -27.00 -1.36
C ALA A 88 -15.24 -27.54 -0.52
N LEU A 89 -14.49 -26.66 0.14
CA LEU A 89 -13.41 -27.06 1.04
C LEU A 89 -13.91 -27.73 2.32
N ARG A 90 -15.01 -27.24 2.92
CA ARG A 90 -15.68 -27.91 4.06
C ARG A 90 -16.13 -29.32 3.69
N TRP A 91 -16.69 -29.48 2.49
CA TRP A 91 -17.08 -30.78 1.94
C TRP A 91 -15.88 -31.73 1.78
N ALA A 92 -14.78 -31.27 1.19
CA ALA A 92 -13.57 -32.07 1.04
C ALA A 92 -12.97 -32.46 2.39
N ARG A 93 -12.83 -31.51 3.32
CA ARG A 93 -12.35 -31.75 4.69
C ARG A 93 -13.21 -32.79 5.42
N ARG A 94 -14.54 -32.72 5.28
CA ARG A 94 -15.46 -33.70 5.85
C ARG A 94 -15.23 -35.11 5.29
N LEU A 95 -15.01 -35.26 3.97
CA LEU A 95 -14.75 -36.57 3.35
C LEU A 95 -13.45 -37.19 3.88
N ILE A 96 -12.39 -36.39 3.98
CA ILE A 96 -11.09 -36.83 4.50
C ILE A 96 -11.20 -37.15 6.00
N ALA A 97 -11.74 -36.22 6.80
CA ALA A 97 -11.85 -36.38 8.26
C ALA A 97 -12.77 -37.54 8.69
N SER A 98 -13.72 -37.93 7.84
CA SER A 98 -14.58 -39.10 8.06
C SER A 98 -13.97 -40.42 7.57
N GLY A 99 -12.79 -40.40 6.95
CA GLY A 99 -12.13 -41.58 6.39
C GLY A 99 -12.82 -42.16 5.16
N ARG A 100 -13.68 -41.39 4.48
CA ARG A 100 -14.43 -41.85 3.30
C ARG A 100 -13.65 -41.74 2.01
N ALA A 101 -12.66 -40.84 1.96
CA ALA A 101 -11.89 -40.50 0.78
C ALA A 101 -10.45 -40.13 1.16
N GLU A 102 -9.50 -40.53 0.33
CA GLU A 102 -8.16 -39.96 0.32
C GLU A 102 -8.16 -38.63 -0.47
N PRO A 103 -7.19 -37.73 -0.30
CA PRO A 103 -7.14 -36.48 -1.05
C PRO A 103 -7.23 -36.67 -2.58
N ALA A 104 -6.55 -37.69 -3.10
CA ALA A 104 -6.51 -38.04 -4.52
C ALA A 104 -7.86 -38.52 -5.10
N ASP A 105 -8.80 -38.90 -4.24
CA ASP A 105 -10.15 -39.33 -4.62
C ASP A 105 -11.10 -38.16 -4.89
N ILE A 106 -10.66 -36.92 -4.59
CA ILE A 106 -11.53 -35.74 -4.53
C ILE A 106 -11.16 -34.75 -5.64
N ALA A 107 -12.15 -34.37 -6.44
CA ALA A 107 -12.05 -33.24 -7.35
C ALA A 107 -13.14 -32.19 -7.12
N MET A 108 -12.73 -30.93 -7.23
CA MET A 108 -13.59 -29.78 -7.43
C MET A 108 -13.39 -29.30 -8.86
N ALA A 109 -14.48 -29.01 -9.58
CA ALA A 109 -14.38 -28.60 -10.97
C ALA A 109 -15.39 -27.54 -11.38
N SER A 110 -15.03 -26.74 -12.38
CA SER A 110 -15.95 -25.81 -13.04
C SER A 110 -15.70 -25.75 -14.54
N ALA A 111 -16.71 -25.37 -15.33
CA ALA A 111 -16.53 -25.07 -16.74
C ALA A 111 -15.62 -23.84 -16.96
N SER A 112 -15.62 -22.89 -16.03
CA SER A 112 -14.77 -21.69 -16.03
C SER A 112 -14.05 -21.54 -14.69
N THR A 113 -12.79 -21.99 -14.61
CA THR A 113 -12.04 -21.96 -13.35
C THR A 113 -11.64 -20.55 -12.89
N GLY A 114 -11.49 -19.62 -13.82
CA GLY A 114 -11.10 -18.23 -13.53
C GLY A 114 -12.02 -17.49 -12.54
N ASP A 115 -13.30 -17.84 -12.48
CA ASP A 115 -14.27 -17.27 -11.53
C ASP A 115 -13.96 -17.64 -10.06
N TYR A 116 -13.16 -18.68 -9.84
CA TYR A 116 -12.86 -19.25 -8.52
C TYR A 116 -11.37 -19.34 -8.21
N ASP A 117 -10.48 -19.22 -9.19
CA ASP A 117 -9.02 -19.37 -9.02
C ASP A 117 -8.51 -18.47 -7.88
N ASP A 118 -8.88 -17.18 -7.85
CA ASP A 118 -8.47 -16.25 -6.80
C ASP A 118 -9.05 -16.60 -5.42
N HIS A 119 -10.29 -17.13 -5.39
CA HIS A 119 -10.90 -17.59 -4.15
C HIS A 119 -10.17 -18.82 -3.60
N PHE A 120 -9.89 -19.82 -4.43
CA PHE A 120 -9.16 -21.01 -3.99
C PHE A 120 -7.72 -20.71 -3.63
N LEU A 121 -7.05 -19.80 -4.35
CA LEU A 121 -5.69 -19.36 -4.01
C LEU A 121 -5.66 -18.68 -2.64
N ALA A 122 -6.59 -17.76 -2.37
CA ALA A 122 -6.69 -17.09 -1.08
C ALA A 122 -7.04 -18.07 0.06
N LEU A 123 -7.92 -19.03 -0.21
CA LEU A 123 -8.34 -20.01 0.80
C LEU A 123 -7.25 -21.04 1.06
N ARG A 124 -6.48 -21.47 0.04
CA ARG A 124 -5.46 -22.54 0.11
C ARG A 124 -4.49 -22.35 1.27
N GLU A 125 -3.98 -21.14 1.46
CA GLU A 125 -3.04 -20.79 2.54
C GLU A 125 -3.61 -21.08 3.94
N ASP A 126 -4.94 -21.02 4.11
CA ASP A 126 -5.61 -21.22 5.38
C ASP A 126 -6.02 -22.69 5.64
N THR A 127 -6.17 -23.53 4.59
CA THR A 127 -6.92 -24.80 4.71
C THR A 127 -6.13 -25.97 5.32
N ASP A 128 -4.81 -25.87 5.41
CA ASP A 128 -3.92 -26.98 5.78
C ASP A 128 -4.26 -28.28 5.01
N LEU A 129 -4.65 -28.14 3.74
CA LEU A 129 -4.90 -29.20 2.77
C LEU A 129 -4.17 -28.89 1.47
N ASP A 130 -3.58 -29.92 0.87
CA ASP A 130 -2.98 -29.82 -0.45
C ASP A 130 -4.09 -29.73 -1.51
N LEU A 131 -4.26 -28.51 -2.04
CA LEU A 131 -5.18 -28.19 -3.13
C LEU A 131 -4.38 -27.93 -4.41
N HIS A 132 -4.35 -28.92 -5.30
CA HIS A 132 -3.62 -28.89 -6.56
C HIS A 132 -4.44 -28.23 -7.69
N PHE A 133 -3.88 -27.21 -8.33
CA PHE A 133 -4.44 -26.52 -9.49
C PHE A 133 -3.96 -27.22 -10.77
N VAL A 134 -4.77 -28.11 -11.34
CA VAL A 134 -4.39 -28.91 -12.52
C VAL A 134 -4.06 -28.05 -13.74
N HIS A 135 -4.70 -26.88 -13.86
CA HIS A 135 -4.43 -25.92 -14.93
C HIS A 135 -3.33 -24.90 -14.60
N GLY A 136 -2.61 -25.10 -13.50
CA GLY A 136 -1.58 -24.21 -12.98
C GLY A 136 -2.12 -22.95 -12.31
N VAL A 137 -1.24 -22.27 -11.58
CA VAL A 137 -1.51 -21.01 -10.89
C VAL A 137 -0.90 -19.84 -11.66
N LYS A 138 -1.53 -18.65 -11.60
CA LYS A 138 -0.94 -17.44 -12.18
C LYS A 138 0.45 -17.19 -11.57
N VAL A 139 1.44 -16.87 -12.39
CA VAL A 139 2.79 -16.57 -11.87
C VAL A 139 2.76 -15.38 -10.91
N THR A 140 1.89 -14.40 -11.15
CA THR A 140 1.68 -13.22 -10.31
C THR A 140 1.13 -13.54 -8.92
N ALA A 141 0.59 -14.74 -8.67
CA ALA A 141 0.21 -15.18 -7.33
C ALA A 141 1.41 -15.66 -6.49
N SER A 142 2.58 -15.88 -7.12
CA SER A 142 3.80 -16.32 -6.43
C SER A 142 4.77 -15.17 -6.17
N ARG A 143 5.63 -15.33 -5.15
CA ARG A 143 6.70 -14.36 -4.86
C ARG A 143 7.65 -14.21 -6.05
N GLU A 144 7.99 -15.32 -6.72
CA GLU A 144 8.84 -15.34 -7.91
C GLU A 144 8.24 -14.50 -9.05
N GLY A 145 6.94 -14.67 -9.35
CA GLY A 145 6.29 -13.87 -10.38
C GLY A 145 6.06 -12.43 -9.95
N GLN A 146 5.85 -12.14 -8.66
CA GLN A 146 5.84 -10.77 -8.15
C GLN A 146 7.20 -10.08 -8.32
N ALA A 147 8.32 -10.80 -8.15
CA ALA A 147 9.65 -10.26 -8.40
C ALA A 147 9.85 -9.91 -9.89
N ALA A 148 9.43 -10.79 -10.81
CA ALA A 148 9.42 -10.49 -12.23
C ALA A 148 8.51 -9.30 -12.57
N ALA A 149 7.32 -9.21 -11.97
CA ALA A 149 6.39 -8.11 -12.16
C ALA A 149 6.92 -6.78 -11.61
N ALA A 150 7.65 -6.79 -10.49
CA ALA A 150 8.30 -5.59 -9.94
C ALA A 150 9.41 -5.08 -10.86
N LEU A 151 10.15 -5.98 -11.51
CA LEU A 151 11.13 -5.59 -12.52
C LEU A 151 10.44 -4.99 -13.76
N ALA A 152 9.42 -5.65 -14.28
CA ALA A 152 8.63 -5.14 -15.41
C ALA A 152 8.06 -3.74 -15.11
N ASP A 153 7.57 -3.52 -13.89
CA ASP A 153 7.01 -2.25 -13.45
C ASP A 153 8.03 -1.10 -13.55
N ILE A 154 9.29 -1.33 -13.18
CA ILE A 154 10.38 -0.34 -13.35
C ILE A 154 10.67 -0.11 -14.84
N LEU A 155 10.79 -1.18 -15.63
CA LEU A 155 11.13 -1.04 -17.05
C LEU A 155 10.04 -0.32 -17.85
N MET A 156 8.77 -0.52 -17.50
CA MET A 156 7.62 0.09 -18.19
C MET A 156 7.28 1.49 -17.67
N ARG A 157 7.43 1.75 -16.36
CA ARG A 157 6.97 3.01 -15.71
C ARG A 157 8.12 3.89 -15.19
N GLY A 158 9.36 3.50 -15.44
CA GLY A 158 10.58 4.23 -15.05
C GLY A 158 11.02 3.96 -13.61
N LEU A 159 12.15 4.54 -13.22
CA LEU A 159 12.69 4.42 -11.87
C LEU A 159 11.82 5.18 -10.86
N SER A 160 11.75 4.69 -9.63
CA SER A 160 11.34 5.46 -8.45
C SER A 160 11.84 4.75 -7.20
N GLN A 161 11.92 5.49 -6.09
CA GLN A 161 12.29 4.91 -4.80
C GLN A 161 11.33 3.77 -4.40
N THR A 162 10.02 3.96 -4.56
CA THR A 162 9.00 2.95 -4.20
C THR A 162 9.13 1.67 -5.02
N ARG A 163 9.34 1.80 -6.34
CA ARG A 163 9.53 0.63 -7.21
C ARG A 163 10.86 -0.06 -6.92
N MET A 164 11.93 0.69 -6.64
CA MET A 164 13.22 0.10 -6.25
C MET A 164 13.15 -0.63 -4.91
N ARG A 165 12.45 -0.06 -3.91
CA ARG A 165 12.20 -0.74 -2.62
C ARG A 165 11.42 -2.04 -2.82
N ARG A 166 10.37 -2.02 -3.65
CA ARG A 166 9.58 -3.22 -3.99
C ARG A 166 10.45 -4.28 -4.67
N LEU A 167 11.24 -3.91 -5.68
CA LEU A 167 12.14 -4.83 -6.38
C LEU A 167 13.15 -5.44 -5.41
N THR A 168 13.77 -4.62 -4.56
CA THR A 168 14.79 -5.05 -3.59
C THR A 168 14.20 -6.02 -2.57
N ALA A 169 13.01 -5.74 -2.02
CA ALA A 169 12.35 -6.62 -1.05
C ALA A 169 12.00 -8.00 -1.65
N LEU A 170 11.72 -8.04 -2.96
CA LEU A 170 11.36 -9.28 -3.66
C LEU A 170 12.59 -10.06 -4.14
N LEU A 171 13.64 -9.37 -4.62
CA LEU A 171 14.86 -9.98 -5.14
C LEU A 171 15.93 -10.26 -4.08
N GLY A 172 15.91 -9.60 -2.92
CA GLY A 172 16.94 -9.75 -1.89
C GLY A 172 17.11 -11.16 -1.30
N VAL A 173 16.20 -12.09 -1.59
CA VAL A 173 16.31 -13.50 -1.18
C VAL A 173 16.89 -14.42 -2.25
N TYR A 174 17.04 -13.94 -3.48
CA TYR A 174 17.58 -14.71 -4.59
C TYR A 174 19.02 -14.27 -4.85
N PRO A 175 19.93 -15.18 -5.23
CA PRO A 175 21.29 -14.80 -5.56
C PRO A 175 21.28 -13.80 -6.71
N GLY A 176 22.16 -12.79 -6.66
CA GLY A 176 22.31 -11.81 -7.73
C GLY A 176 22.75 -10.44 -7.23
N PRO A 177 22.88 -9.45 -8.14
CA PRO A 177 23.40 -8.12 -7.81
C PRO A 177 22.62 -7.40 -6.71
N VAL A 178 21.30 -7.58 -6.66
CA VAL A 178 20.44 -6.96 -5.63
C VAL A 178 20.64 -7.57 -4.25
N GLN A 179 20.92 -8.87 -4.16
CA GLN A 179 21.19 -9.59 -2.92
C GLN A 179 22.63 -9.42 -2.43
N ALA A 180 23.55 -9.01 -3.31
CA ALA A 180 24.90 -8.65 -2.94
C ALA A 180 24.98 -7.32 -2.16
N LEU A 181 23.95 -6.47 -2.25
CA LEU A 181 23.84 -5.26 -1.44
C LEU A 181 23.55 -5.63 0.03
N PRO A 182 24.09 -4.88 1.01
CA PRO A 182 23.98 -5.24 2.42
C PRO A 182 22.54 -5.12 2.93
N ASP A 183 22.16 -6.01 3.86
CA ASP A 183 20.83 -6.00 4.46
C ASP A 183 20.50 -4.63 5.08
N GLY A 184 19.36 -4.06 4.69
CA GLY A 184 18.92 -2.76 5.19
C GLY A 184 19.52 -1.53 4.48
N TRP A 185 20.29 -1.70 3.40
CA TRP A 185 20.83 -0.58 2.60
C TRP A 185 19.75 0.41 2.12
N THR A 186 18.50 -0.04 1.95
CA THR A 186 17.39 0.85 1.54
C THR A 186 17.08 1.96 2.56
N ARG A 187 17.69 1.93 3.77
CA ARG A 187 17.65 3.04 4.75
C ARG A 187 18.48 4.26 4.32
N LEU A 188 19.44 4.07 3.40
CA LEU A 188 20.24 5.15 2.80
C LEU A 188 19.40 6.06 1.90
N LEU A 189 18.30 5.53 1.37
CA LEU A 189 17.44 6.27 0.45
C LEU A 189 16.68 7.36 1.25
N PRO A 190 16.83 8.65 0.89
CA PRO A 190 16.16 9.74 1.60
C PRO A 190 14.64 9.57 1.55
N ALA A 191 13.95 9.77 2.67
CA ALA A 191 12.50 9.56 2.74
C ALA A 191 11.72 10.42 1.72
N ASP A 192 12.21 11.62 1.43
CA ASP A 192 11.52 12.63 0.60
C ASP A 192 12.00 12.67 -0.87
N ALA A 193 13.00 11.85 -1.24
CA ALA A 193 13.56 11.84 -2.58
C ALA A 193 12.85 10.78 -3.46
N PRO A 194 12.19 11.18 -4.56
CA PRO A 194 11.41 10.26 -5.40
C PRO A 194 12.34 9.38 -6.26
N LEU A 195 13.55 9.85 -6.53
CA LEU A 195 14.60 9.16 -7.31
C LEU A 195 14.06 8.60 -8.63
N THR A 196 13.45 9.47 -9.44
CA THR A 196 12.74 9.09 -10.68
C THR A 196 13.62 9.05 -11.93
N SER A 197 14.83 9.60 -11.87
CA SER A 197 15.78 9.61 -13.00
C SER A 197 17.14 9.01 -12.63
N PRO A 198 17.87 8.42 -13.58
CA PRO A 198 19.23 7.93 -13.35
C PRO A 198 20.16 9.00 -12.77
N GLU A 199 20.04 10.25 -13.18
CA GLU A 199 20.88 11.36 -12.70
C GLU A 199 20.59 11.71 -11.22
N ALA A 200 19.35 11.53 -10.76
CA ALA A 200 19.01 11.68 -9.35
C ALA A 200 19.67 10.56 -8.52
N TRP A 201 19.70 9.33 -9.04
CA TRP A 201 20.40 8.21 -8.42
C TRP A 201 21.91 8.38 -8.42
N THR A 202 22.52 8.80 -9.53
CA THR A 202 23.97 9.07 -9.60
C THR A 202 24.40 10.08 -8.56
N ARG A 203 23.67 11.21 -8.45
CA ARG A 203 23.95 12.25 -7.45
C ARG A 203 23.83 11.75 -6.01
N LEU A 204 22.87 10.85 -5.74
CA LEU A 204 22.73 10.22 -4.43
C LEU A 204 23.95 9.34 -4.13
N ILE A 205 24.33 8.48 -5.08
CA ILE A 205 25.44 7.53 -4.95
C ILE A 205 26.77 8.26 -4.77
N ASP A 206 27.02 9.33 -5.54
CA ASP A 206 28.23 10.15 -5.46
C ASP A 206 28.39 10.84 -4.09
N GLY A 207 27.30 10.98 -3.33
CA GLY A 207 27.30 11.56 -1.98
C GLY A 207 27.48 10.55 -0.85
N LEU A 208 27.48 9.25 -1.13
CA LEU A 208 27.63 8.19 -0.13
C LEU A 208 29.10 7.80 0.03
N ASN A 209 29.51 7.55 1.27
CA ASN A 209 30.81 7.00 1.63
C ASN A 209 30.65 5.61 2.27
N ALA A 210 31.76 4.89 2.43
CA ALA A 210 31.77 3.57 3.05
C ALA A 210 31.07 3.55 4.43
N GLU A 211 31.28 4.59 5.26
CA GLU A 211 30.70 4.73 6.60
C GLU A 211 29.17 4.85 6.62
N ASP A 212 28.55 5.28 5.52
CA ASP A 212 27.09 5.39 5.44
C ASP A 212 26.44 4.01 5.33
N TRP A 213 27.13 3.04 4.71
CA TRP A 213 26.60 1.70 4.46
C TRP A 213 26.48 0.87 5.74
N PRO A 214 25.47 -0.01 5.86
CA PRO A 214 25.27 -0.83 7.06
C PRO A 214 26.46 -1.72 7.46
N ASP A 215 27.30 -2.09 6.50
CA ASP A 215 28.48 -2.95 6.65
C ASP A 215 29.80 -2.18 6.48
N GLU A 216 29.76 -0.84 6.52
CA GLU A 216 30.92 0.05 6.39
C GLU A 216 31.74 -0.16 5.10
N THR A 217 31.13 -0.73 4.05
CA THR A 217 31.75 -0.99 2.76
C THR A 217 31.04 -0.22 1.66
N ASP A 218 31.77 0.45 0.77
CA ASP A 218 31.16 1.19 -0.33
C ASP A 218 30.60 0.27 -1.42
N HIS A 219 29.27 0.18 -1.49
CA HIS A 219 28.53 -0.54 -2.52
C HIS A 219 27.93 0.39 -3.60
N GLY A 220 28.31 1.67 -3.60
CA GLY A 220 27.86 2.68 -4.57
C GLY A 220 28.03 2.24 -6.03
N PRO A 221 29.20 1.70 -6.44
CA PRO A 221 29.40 1.20 -7.81
C PRO A 221 28.45 0.06 -8.18
N ALA A 222 28.17 -0.86 -7.26
CA ALA A 222 27.26 -1.98 -7.50
C ALA A 222 25.81 -1.49 -7.68
N LEU A 223 25.36 -0.57 -6.81
CA LEU A 223 24.05 0.06 -6.93
C LEU A 223 23.94 0.88 -8.22
N GLY A 224 24.97 1.65 -8.58
CA GLY A 224 25.04 2.43 -9.81
C GLY A 224 24.84 1.56 -11.06
N ASN A 225 25.52 0.41 -11.13
CA ASN A 225 25.36 -0.53 -12.24
C ASN A 225 23.93 -1.06 -12.36
N ILE A 226 23.27 -1.36 -11.24
CA ILE A 226 21.87 -1.80 -11.23
C ILE A 226 20.96 -0.68 -11.77
N ILE A 227 21.16 0.56 -11.32
CA ILE A 227 20.37 1.71 -11.79
C ILE A 227 20.58 1.97 -13.28
N THR A 228 21.82 1.92 -13.77
CA THR A 228 22.13 2.08 -15.20
C THR A 228 21.43 1.01 -16.04
N LEU A 229 21.45 -0.24 -15.58
CA LEU A 229 20.77 -1.35 -16.25
C LEU A 229 19.26 -1.13 -16.32
N LEU A 230 18.63 -0.77 -15.19
CA LEU A 230 17.20 -0.46 -15.12
C LEU A 230 16.82 0.76 -15.96
N GLY A 231 17.73 1.73 -16.10
CA GLY A 231 17.56 2.93 -16.92
C GLY A 231 17.42 2.67 -18.42
N LYS A 232 17.78 1.48 -18.91
CA LYS A 232 17.57 1.06 -20.31
C LYS A 232 16.08 0.87 -20.67
N GLY A 233 15.21 0.75 -19.66
CA GLY A 233 13.78 0.55 -19.86
C GLY A 233 13.45 -0.72 -20.63
N ILE A 234 12.33 -0.69 -21.36
CA ILE A 234 11.80 -1.85 -22.10
C ILE A 234 12.77 -2.39 -23.18
N GLU A 235 13.63 -1.55 -23.75
CA GLU A 235 14.60 -1.98 -24.78
C GLU A 235 15.68 -2.91 -24.20
N GLY A 236 16.01 -2.73 -22.92
CA GLY A 236 16.98 -3.57 -22.20
C GLY A 236 16.37 -4.81 -21.53
N ALA A 237 15.09 -5.13 -21.73
CA ALA A 237 14.38 -6.13 -20.94
C ALA A 237 15.05 -7.52 -20.90
N GLU A 238 15.64 -7.97 -22.01
CA GLU A 238 16.35 -9.25 -22.07
C GLU A 238 17.62 -9.22 -21.21
N GLU A 239 18.50 -8.24 -21.44
CA GLU A 239 19.75 -8.06 -20.70
C GLU A 239 19.52 -7.85 -19.20
N VAL A 240 18.54 -7.01 -18.86
CA VAL A 240 18.16 -6.71 -17.46
C VAL A 240 17.71 -7.99 -16.76
N GLY A 241 16.86 -8.78 -17.41
CA GLY A 241 16.36 -10.03 -16.89
C GLY A 241 17.47 -11.04 -16.63
N GLU A 242 18.35 -11.26 -17.62
CA GLU A 242 19.48 -12.20 -17.52
C GLU A 242 20.48 -11.83 -16.43
N THR A 243 20.64 -10.53 -16.14
CA THR A 243 21.61 -10.06 -15.15
C THR A 243 21.04 -10.05 -13.73
N LEU A 244 19.78 -9.62 -13.57
CA LEU A 244 19.18 -9.41 -12.24
C LEU A 244 18.40 -10.63 -11.72
N LEU A 245 17.84 -11.45 -12.61
CA LEU A 245 16.95 -12.54 -12.22
C LEU A 245 17.68 -13.88 -12.28
N HIS A 246 17.34 -14.77 -11.33
CA HIS A 246 17.91 -16.11 -11.26
C HIS A 246 16.82 -17.17 -11.06
N GLY A 247 17.17 -18.42 -11.36
CA GLY A 247 16.32 -19.60 -11.13
C GLY A 247 14.92 -19.50 -11.76
N ARG A 248 13.89 -19.71 -10.94
CA ARG A 248 12.49 -19.71 -11.40
C ARG A 248 12.03 -18.31 -11.85
N VAL A 249 12.54 -17.24 -11.24
CA VAL A 249 12.20 -15.85 -11.63
C VAL A 249 12.68 -15.57 -13.06
N LEU A 250 13.91 -15.95 -13.39
CA LEU A 250 14.44 -15.84 -14.75
C LEU A 250 13.67 -16.71 -15.75
N THR A 251 13.26 -17.91 -15.33
CA THR A 251 12.45 -18.80 -16.18
C THR A 251 11.09 -18.19 -16.51
N ILE A 252 10.43 -17.54 -15.53
CA ILE A 252 9.18 -16.80 -15.73
C ILE A 252 9.42 -15.64 -16.70
N TRP A 253 10.49 -14.88 -16.51
CA TRP A 253 10.85 -13.75 -17.35
C TRP A 253 11.08 -14.13 -18.82
N ARG A 254 11.90 -15.16 -19.07
CA ARG A 254 12.14 -15.69 -20.41
C ARG A 254 10.85 -16.14 -21.08
N LYS A 255 9.98 -16.85 -20.36
CA LYS A 255 8.67 -17.27 -20.89
C LYS A 255 7.78 -16.08 -21.24
N ALA A 256 7.77 -15.03 -20.42
CA ALA A 256 7.00 -13.82 -20.70
C ALA A 256 7.50 -13.12 -21.99
N LEU A 257 8.81 -12.95 -22.16
CA LEU A 257 9.42 -12.38 -23.36
C LEU A 257 9.25 -13.26 -24.62
N LEU A 258 9.12 -14.58 -24.46
CA LEU A 258 8.81 -15.46 -25.59
C LEU A 258 7.36 -15.33 -26.07
N LEU A 259 6.43 -14.93 -25.18
CA LEU A 259 5.01 -14.79 -25.51
C LEU A 259 4.68 -13.42 -26.13
N GLY A 260 5.52 -12.41 -25.95
CA GLY A 260 5.30 -11.07 -26.47
C GLY A 260 6.49 -10.14 -26.30
N ALA A 261 6.43 -8.96 -26.92
CA ALA A 261 7.47 -7.95 -26.80
C ALA A 261 7.60 -7.43 -25.35
N GLY A 262 8.74 -6.82 -25.02
CA GLY A 262 8.99 -6.22 -23.70
C GLY A 262 7.93 -5.20 -23.26
N ALA A 263 7.29 -4.51 -24.21
CA ALA A 263 6.19 -3.58 -23.94
C ALA A 263 4.88 -4.26 -23.48
N SER A 264 4.76 -5.58 -23.59
CA SER A 264 3.60 -6.37 -23.19
C SER A 264 3.89 -7.27 -21.98
N LEU A 265 4.94 -6.94 -21.21
CA LEU A 265 5.34 -7.72 -20.02
C LEU A 265 4.24 -7.77 -18.95
N ASP A 266 3.44 -6.71 -18.80
CA ASP A 266 2.29 -6.70 -17.90
C ASP A 266 1.23 -7.75 -18.26
N ILE A 267 0.87 -7.83 -19.54
CA ILE A 267 -0.13 -8.78 -20.07
C ILE A 267 0.42 -10.21 -20.06
N THR A 268 1.64 -10.40 -20.54
CA THR A 268 2.25 -11.73 -20.62
C THR A 268 2.50 -12.32 -19.23
N LEU A 269 2.94 -11.52 -18.24
CA LEU A 269 3.08 -11.98 -16.86
C LEU A 269 1.73 -12.25 -16.18
N ASP A 270 0.68 -11.46 -16.42
CA ASP A 270 -0.65 -11.72 -15.82
C ASP A 270 -1.31 -13.00 -16.35
N THR A 271 -1.07 -13.33 -17.62
CA THR A 271 -1.66 -14.51 -18.27
C THR A 271 -0.85 -15.79 -18.07
N LEU A 272 0.45 -15.68 -17.81
CA LEU A 272 1.33 -16.83 -17.64
C LEU A 272 0.95 -17.63 -16.39
N LYS A 273 0.82 -18.95 -16.57
CA LYS A 273 0.60 -19.91 -15.48
C LYS A 273 1.84 -20.78 -15.27
N GLN A 274 1.97 -21.28 -14.06
CA GLN A 274 3.01 -22.21 -13.66
C GLN A 274 2.45 -23.33 -12.79
N ASP A 275 3.21 -24.43 -12.73
CA ASP A 275 2.91 -25.54 -11.83
C ASP A 275 2.96 -25.09 -10.35
N ASP A 276 2.06 -25.63 -9.54
CA ASP A 276 1.88 -25.26 -8.14
C ASP A 276 2.65 -26.17 -7.15
N ARG A 277 3.55 -27.01 -7.69
CA ARG A 277 4.42 -27.97 -6.99
C ARG A 277 3.68 -29.10 -6.27
N LEU A 278 2.39 -29.28 -6.54
CA LEU A 278 1.61 -30.40 -6.02
C LEU A 278 1.39 -31.45 -7.10
N ASP A 279 1.08 -32.67 -6.67
CA ASP A 279 0.81 -33.78 -7.57
C ASP A 279 -0.64 -34.25 -7.47
N ALA A 280 -1.26 -34.49 -8.63
CA ALA A 280 -2.66 -34.88 -8.71
C ALA A 280 -2.93 -36.29 -8.14
N SER A 281 -1.91 -37.10 -7.86
CA SER A 281 -2.06 -38.45 -7.29
C SER A 281 -2.12 -38.49 -5.76
N ASN A 282 -1.81 -37.38 -5.08
CA ASN A 282 -1.82 -37.31 -3.61
C ASN A 282 -2.58 -36.10 -3.05
N SER A 283 -3.13 -35.25 -3.90
CA SER A 283 -3.75 -33.97 -3.52
C SER A 283 -5.21 -33.89 -3.96
N ILE A 284 -5.99 -33.05 -3.26
CA ILE A 284 -7.31 -32.65 -3.74
C ILE A 284 -7.11 -31.83 -5.02
N CYS A 285 -7.87 -32.12 -6.07
CA CYS A 285 -7.69 -31.42 -7.33
C CYS A 285 -8.75 -30.34 -7.56
N TRP A 286 -8.31 -29.12 -7.87
CA TRP A 286 -9.10 -28.09 -8.52
C TRP A 286 -8.76 -28.05 -10.01
N MET A 287 -9.76 -28.28 -10.86
CA MET A 287 -9.53 -28.49 -12.29
C MET A 287 -10.70 -28.03 -13.17
N PRO A 288 -10.49 -27.76 -14.46
CA PRO A 288 -11.60 -27.52 -15.37
C PRO A 288 -12.42 -28.81 -15.57
N ALA A 289 -13.71 -28.68 -15.85
CA ALA A 289 -14.62 -29.82 -15.99
C ALA A 289 -14.17 -30.85 -17.06
N ASN A 290 -13.58 -30.38 -18.16
CA ASN A 290 -13.04 -31.25 -19.20
C ASN A 290 -11.88 -32.14 -18.69
N ALA A 291 -11.01 -31.61 -17.81
CA ALA A 291 -9.94 -32.39 -17.20
C ALA A 291 -10.50 -33.46 -16.25
N LEU A 292 -11.57 -33.16 -15.52
CA LEU A 292 -12.25 -34.12 -14.66
C LEU A 292 -12.96 -35.21 -15.48
N ALA A 293 -13.59 -34.85 -16.60
CA ALA A 293 -14.20 -35.80 -17.52
C ALA A 293 -13.15 -36.76 -18.14
N ALA A 294 -11.94 -36.26 -18.39
CA ALA A 294 -10.83 -37.06 -18.91
C ALA A 294 -10.20 -37.97 -17.84
N SER A 295 -10.04 -37.45 -16.61
CA SER A 295 -9.48 -38.17 -15.46
C SER A 295 -10.46 -38.13 -14.27
N PRO A 296 -11.46 -39.04 -14.25
CA PRO A 296 -12.51 -39.05 -13.24
C PRO A 296 -11.97 -39.27 -11.83
N ARG A 297 -12.67 -38.72 -10.85
CA ARG A 297 -12.42 -38.95 -9.42
C ARG A 297 -13.63 -39.59 -8.77
N ARG A 298 -13.40 -40.32 -7.68
CA ARG A 298 -14.44 -41.02 -6.93
C ARG A 298 -15.48 -40.06 -6.32
N PHE A 299 -15.02 -38.90 -5.85
CA PHE A 299 -15.84 -37.81 -5.32
C PHE A 299 -15.63 -36.55 -6.15
N ALA A 300 -16.71 -36.01 -6.72
CA ALA A 300 -16.67 -34.78 -7.52
C ALA A 300 -17.60 -33.71 -6.95
N ARG A 301 -17.17 -32.45 -6.99
CA ARG A 301 -18.04 -31.29 -6.74
C ARG A 301 -17.92 -30.28 -7.88
N LEU A 302 -19.04 -30.03 -8.54
CA LEU A 302 -19.15 -29.14 -9.68
C LEU A 302 -19.63 -27.77 -9.22
N LEU A 303 -18.87 -26.72 -9.51
CA LEU A 303 -19.10 -25.35 -9.04
C LEU A 303 -19.55 -24.44 -10.17
N GLY A 304 -20.40 -23.47 -9.82
CA GLY A 304 -20.85 -22.45 -10.78
C GLY A 304 -21.90 -22.94 -11.78
N LEU A 305 -22.80 -23.85 -11.36
CA LEU A 305 -23.97 -24.28 -12.14
C LEU A 305 -25.05 -23.18 -12.20
N ASN A 306 -24.66 -22.03 -12.73
CA ASN A 306 -25.49 -20.87 -12.95
C ASN A 306 -25.90 -20.73 -14.41
N SER A 307 -27.03 -20.05 -14.65
CA SER A 307 -27.47 -19.70 -16.00
C SER A 307 -26.35 -18.99 -16.75
N SER A 308 -26.15 -19.33 -18.03
CA SER A 308 -25.13 -18.78 -18.95
C SER A 308 -23.66 -18.91 -18.53
N ARG A 309 -23.36 -19.54 -17.38
CA ARG A 309 -21.99 -19.86 -16.96
C ARG A 309 -21.64 -21.33 -17.19
N TRP A 310 -22.59 -22.23 -16.97
CA TRP A 310 -22.44 -23.64 -17.29
C TRP A 310 -23.78 -24.21 -17.77
N PRO A 311 -23.92 -24.62 -19.04
CA PRO A 311 -22.94 -24.51 -20.13
C PRO A 311 -22.58 -23.05 -20.41
N ARG A 312 -21.33 -22.82 -20.81
CA ARG A 312 -20.85 -21.50 -21.23
C ARG A 312 -21.58 -21.08 -22.50
N GLY A 313 -21.93 -19.80 -22.57
CA GLY A 313 -22.60 -19.24 -23.76
C GLY A 313 -21.68 -19.24 -24.98
N ILE A 314 -22.29 -19.37 -26.15
CA ILE A 314 -21.62 -19.15 -27.44
C ILE A 314 -21.77 -17.67 -27.76
N SER A 315 -20.66 -16.97 -28.03
CA SER A 315 -20.70 -15.63 -28.63
C SER A 315 -20.57 -15.78 -30.13
N GLU A 316 -21.41 -15.06 -30.88
CA GLU A 316 -21.23 -14.93 -32.32
C GLU A 316 -19.87 -14.29 -32.62
N ASP A 317 -19.21 -14.76 -33.68
CA ASP A 317 -17.98 -14.14 -34.17
C ASP A 317 -18.33 -12.77 -34.76
N ARG A 318 -17.66 -11.72 -34.27
CA ARG A 318 -17.93 -10.33 -34.68
C ARG A 318 -17.46 -10.02 -36.10
N LEU A 319 -16.54 -10.81 -36.64
CA LEU A 319 -16.02 -10.68 -38.01
C LEU A 319 -16.77 -11.60 -38.98
N LEU A 320 -17.15 -12.80 -38.52
CA LEU A 320 -17.86 -13.80 -39.31
C LEU A 320 -19.20 -14.16 -38.65
N SER A 321 -20.16 -13.25 -38.79
CA SER A 321 -21.51 -13.44 -38.28
C SER A 321 -22.22 -14.66 -38.86
N ASP A 322 -23.18 -15.21 -38.11
CA ASP A 322 -23.91 -16.44 -38.41
C ASP A 322 -24.69 -16.36 -39.75
N HIS A 323 -25.13 -15.15 -40.10
CA HIS A 323 -25.82 -14.89 -41.36
C HIS A 323 -24.90 -14.94 -42.60
N ILE A 324 -23.57 -14.86 -42.40
CA ILE A 324 -22.57 -14.96 -43.47
C ILE A 324 -22.13 -16.41 -43.62
N ILE A 325 -21.69 -17.02 -42.51
CA ILE A 325 -21.32 -18.44 -42.44
C ILE A 325 -21.99 -19.00 -41.20
N PRO A 326 -22.80 -20.08 -41.32
CA PRO A 326 -23.41 -20.71 -40.16
C PRO A 326 -22.34 -21.06 -39.11
N SER A 327 -22.55 -20.65 -37.86
CA SER A 327 -21.60 -20.80 -36.76
C SER A 327 -21.20 -22.26 -36.53
N ARG A 328 -22.11 -23.21 -36.82
CA ARG A 328 -21.85 -24.65 -36.77
C ARG A 328 -20.78 -25.15 -37.75
N GLU A 329 -20.49 -24.38 -38.81
CA GLU A 329 -19.46 -24.69 -39.79
C GLU A 329 -18.10 -24.11 -39.38
N LEU A 330 -18.09 -22.97 -38.68
CA LEU A 330 -16.89 -22.34 -38.12
C LEU A 330 -16.43 -23.01 -36.82
N ASP A 331 -17.39 -23.35 -35.94
CA ASP A 331 -17.18 -24.04 -34.68
C ASP A 331 -17.94 -25.38 -34.67
N PRO A 332 -17.34 -26.45 -35.22
CA PRO A 332 -17.96 -27.77 -35.27
C PRO A 332 -18.05 -28.46 -33.91
N LEU A 333 -17.42 -27.91 -32.86
CA LEU A 333 -17.46 -28.43 -31.49
C LEU A 333 -17.75 -27.29 -30.50
N PRO A 334 -18.98 -26.74 -30.49
CA PRO A 334 -19.31 -25.59 -29.67
C PRO A 334 -19.04 -25.85 -28.19
N VAL A 335 -18.49 -24.84 -27.51
CA VAL A 335 -18.14 -24.92 -26.08
C VAL A 335 -19.34 -25.35 -25.22
N ALA A 336 -20.55 -24.90 -25.55
CA ALA A 336 -21.76 -25.28 -24.83
C ALA A 336 -22.09 -26.79 -24.94
N GLU A 337 -21.81 -27.42 -26.08
CA GLU A 337 -22.01 -28.87 -26.26
C GLU A 337 -20.88 -29.66 -25.61
N ALA A 338 -19.64 -29.15 -25.66
CA ALA A 338 -18.52 -29.72 -24.91
C ALA A 338 -18.81 -29.74 -23.40
N ASP A 339 -19.29 -28.62 -22.83
CA ASP A 339 -19.63 -28.51 -21.41
C ASP A 339 -20.75 -29.47 -20.97
N ARG A 340 -21.73 -29.74 -21.86
CA ARG A 340 -22.79 -30.72 -21.60
C ARG A 340 -22.24 -32.14 -21.60
N ARG A 341 -21.44 -32.48 -22.62
CA ARG A 341 -20.81 -33.79 -22.72
C ARG A 341 -19.86 -34.07 -21.56
N ASP A 342 -19.09 -33.08 -21.12
CA ASP A 342 -18.20 -33.19 -19.98
C ASP A 342 -19.01 -33.40 -18.69
N PHE A 343 -20.11 -32.66 -18.51
CA PHE A 343 -21.03 -32.84 -17.39
C PHE A 343 -21.62 -34.26 -17.34
N GLU A 344 -22.18 -34.75 -18.45
CA GLU A 344 -22.71 -36.11 -18.57
C GLU A 344 -21.63 -37.17 -18.31
N THR A 345 -20.43 -36.94 -18.83
CA THR A 345 -19.28 -37.84 -18.62
C THR A 345 -18.89 -37.91 -17.15
N ILE A 346 -18.86 -36.78 -16.44
CA ILE A 346 -18.52 -36.77 -15.00
C ILE A 346 -19.56 -37.56 -14.21
N LEU A 347 -20.85 -37.41 -14.51
CA LEU A 347 -21.92 -38.19 -13.86
C LEU A 347 -21.79 -39.69 -14.15
N ALA A 348 -21.43 -40.07 -15.37
CA ALA A 348 -21.29 -41.47 -15.78
C ALA A 348 -19.98 -42.14 -15.29
N THR A 349 -18.98 -41.36 -14.87
CA THR A 349 -17.65 -41.86 -14.51
C THR A 349 -17.30 -41.73 -13.03
N SER A 350 -17.94 -40.81 -12.29
CA SER A 350 -17.69 -40.65 -10.86
C SER A 350 -18.29 -41.81 -10.09
N GLU A 351 -17.50 -42.45 -9.22
CA GLU A 351 -17.90 -43.72 -8.59
C GLU A 351 -18.84 -43.57 -7.39
N SER A 352 -18.69 -42.52 -6.57
CA SER A 352 -19.37 -42.43 -5.26
C SER A 352 -20.33 -41.27 -5.12
N GLN A 353 -19.90 -40.02 -5.35
CA GLN A 353 -20.76 -38.85 -5.16
C GLN A 353 -20.41 -37.71 -6.11
N VAL A 354 -21.44 -37.05 -6.65
CA VAL A 354 -21.33 -35.80 -7.40
C VAL A 354 -22.18 -34.71 -6.74
N VAL A 355 -21.54 -33.66 -6.25
CA VAL A 355 -22.22 -32.49 -5.68
C VAL A 355 -22.35 -31.40 -6.73
N LEU A 356 -23.58 -31.05 -7.09
CA LEU A 356 -23.94 -29.99 -8.02
C LEU A 356 -24.16 -28.70 -7.24
N SER A 357 -23.30 -27.71 -7.43
CA SER A 357 -23.27 -26.49 -6.63
C SER A 357 -23.42 -25.24 -7.48
N ARG A 358 -24.13 -24.24 -6.95
CA ARG A 358 -24.24 -22.91 -7.57
C ARG A 358 -24.27 -21.77 -6.56
N ALA A 359 -23.88 -20.59 -7.00
CA ALA A 359 -24.05 -19.35 -6.25
C ALA A 359 -25.44 -18.73 -6.51
N ARG A 360 -26.04 -18.13 -5.48
CA ARG A 360 -27.30 -17.38 -5.61
C ARG A 360 -27.09 -15.93 -6.04
N ARG A 361 -25.93 -15.35 -5.72
CA ARG A 361 -25.58 -13.97 -6.04
C ARG A 361 -24.14 -13.82 -6.52
N GLU A 362 -23.90 -12.82 -7.34
CA GLU A 362 -22.56 -12.34 -7.69
C GLU A 362 -21.96 -11.48 -6.56
N SER A 363 -20.70 -11.07 -6.72
CA SER A 363 -19.98 -10.23 -5.75
C SER A 363 -20.61 -8.86 -5.53
N ASP A 364 -21.31 -8.33 -6.53
CA ASP A 364 -22.09 -7.09 -6.47
C ASP A 364 -23.49 -7.27 -5.83
N GLY A 365 -23.87 -8.51 -5.51
CA GLY A 365 -25.17 -8.86 -4.96
C GLY A 365 -26.25 -9.13 -6.01
N ARG A 366 -25.98 -9.10 -7.31
CA ARG A 366 -26.94 -9.44 -8.37
C ARG A 366 -27.38 -10.90 -8.28
N LEU A 367 -28.67 -11.18 -8.48
CA LEU A 367 -29.19 -12.55 -8.45
C LEU A 367 -28.68 -13.35 -9.66
N LEU A 368 -28.21 -14.56 -9.38
CA LEU A 368 -27.79 -15.52 -10.40
C LEU A 368 -28.87 -16.57 -10.64
N GLY A 369 -29.18 -16.79 -11.92
CA GLY A 369 -30.11 -17.83 -12.37
C GLY A 369 -29.54 -19.25 -12.20
N ARG A 370 -30.42 -20.23 -12.29
CA ARG A 370 -30.09 -21.67 -12.26
C ARG A 370 -29.61 -22.12 -13.64
N SER A 371 -28.61 -22.99 -13.69
CA SER A 371 -28.20 -23.65 -14.93
C SER A 371 -29.33 -24.53 -15.51
N ALA A 372 -29.37 -24.66 -16.84
CA ALA A 372 -30.23 -25.62 -17.52
C ALA A 372 -29.91 -27.08 -17.17
N LEU A 373 -28.66 -27.38 -16.77
CA LEU A 373 -28.24 -28.72 -16.33
C LEU A 373 -28.92 -29.13 -15.02
N LEU A 374 -29.24 -28.18 -14.14
CA LEU A 374 -29.97 -28.44 -12.90
C LEU A 374 -31.48 -28.62 -13.12
N ILE A 375 -32.02 -28.17 -14.26
CA ILE A 375 -33.47 -28.15 -14.53
C ILE A 375 -33.95 -29.47 -15.13
N ARG A 376 -33.13 -30.11 -15.97
CA ARG A 376 -33.53 -31.33 -16.70
C ARG A 376 -33.36 -32.62 -15.89
N GLU A 377 -32.39 -32.69 -14.98
CA GLU A 377 -31.96 -33.95 -14.36
C GLU A 377 -31.65 -33.83 -12.85
N GLY A 378 -31.99 -32.70 -12.22
CA GLY A 378 -31.45 -32.34 -10.91
C GLY A 378 -32.26 -32.83 -9.70
N PRO A 379 -31.60 -33.29 -8.62
CA PRO A 379 -32.23 -33.49 -7.32
C PRO A 379 -32.68 -32.14 -6.71
N THR A 380 -33.56 -32.18 -5.71
CA THR A 380 -34.02 -30.99 -4.98
C THR A 380 -32.83 -30.26 -4.35
N GLU A 381 -32.71 -28.97 -4.64
CA GLU A 381 -31.60 -28.14 -4.17
C GLU A 381 -31.69 -27.86 -2.67
N SER A 382 -30.62 -28.18 -1.93
CA SER A 382 -30.46 -27.83 -0.52
C SER A 382 -29.87 -26.44 -0.36
N PHE A 383 -30.46 -25.62 0.51
CA PHE A 383 -30.02 -24.25 0.76
C PHE A 383 -28.95 -24.22 1.87
N LEU A 384 -27.71 -23.83 1.52
CA LEU A 384 -26.64 -23.61 2.50
C LEU A 384 -26.66 -22.17 2.99
N ARG A 385 -26.74 -21.95 4.31
CA ARG A 385 -26.67 -20.60 4.90
C ARG A 385 -25.22 -20.28 5.24
N ARG A 386 -24.81 -19.06 4.90
CA ARG A 386 -23.44 -18.56 5.15
C ARG A 386 -23.05 -18.59 6.64
N ASN A 387 -24.03 -18.43 7.53
CA ASN A 387 -23.80 -18.34 8.98
C ASN A 387 -24.03 -19.69 9.69
N ASP A 388 -24.22 -20.78 8.95
CA ASP A 388 -24.33 -22.10 9.57
C ASP A 388 -22.99 -22.51 10.17
N VAL A 389 -23.05 -23.15 11.34
CA VAL A 389 -21.88 -23.72 11.98
C VAL A 389 -21.52 -25.01 11.23
N PRO A 390 -20.34 -25.10 10.59
CA PRO A 390 -19.97 -26.31 9.88
C PRO A 390 -19.61 -27.41 10.88
N ASP A 391 -19.97 -28.65 10.53
CA ASP A 391 -19.52 -29.84 11.27
C ASP A 391 -17.99 -29.95 11.20
N HIS A 392 -17.45 -29.76 9.98
CA HIS A 392 -16.02 -29.69 9.70
C HIS A 392 -15.72 -28.35 9.04
N ALA A 393 -15.13 -27.42 9.81
CA ALA A 393 -14.54 -26.20 9.27
C ALA A 393 -13.31 -26.57 8.42
N PHE A 394 -13.09 -25.83 7.33
CA PHE A 394 -11.94 -26.10 6.46
C PHE A 394 -10.63 -25.49 7.01
N SER A 395 -10.72 -24.49 7.89
CA SER A 395 -9.58 -23.84 8.55
C SER A 395 -9.93 -23.37 9.97
N GLU A 396 -8.92 -22.94 10.73
CA GLU A 396 -9.16 -22.28 12.03
C GLU A 396 -9.94 -20.97 11.85
N THR A 397 -9.58 -20.13 10.88
CA THR A 397 -10.28 -18.87 10.58
C THR A 397 -11.76 -19.12 10.29
N ASP A 398 -12.07 -20.13 9.47
CA ASP A 398 -13.43 -20.54 9.15
C ASP A 398 -14.21 -20.98 10.40
N ARG A 399 -13.57 -21.79 11.23
CA ARG A 399 -14.12 -22.28 12.50
C ARG A 399 -14.47 -21.15 13.45
N LEU A 400 -13.57 -20.17 13.63
CA LEU A 400 -13.78 -19.03 14.52
C LEU A 400 -14.87 -18.09 14.00
N THR A 401 -14.91 -17.89 12.68
CA THR A 401 -15.96 -17.09 12.01
C THR A 401 -17.33 -17.72 12.20
N ALA A 402 -17.41 -19.05 12.09
CA ALA A 402 -18.66 -19.79 12.24
C ALA A 402 -19.03 -20.08 13.72
N ARG A 403 -18.09 -19.98 14.67
CA ARG A 403 -18.32 -20.21 16.11
C ARG A 403 -18.04 -18.95 16.93
N PRO A 404 -18.93 -17.94 16.92
CA PRO A 404 -18.70 -16.67 17.61
C PRO A 404 -18.42 -16.78 19.12
N LYS A 405 -18.99 -17.78 19.80
CA LYS A 405 -18.74 -18.01 21.22
C LYS A 405 -17.28 -18.34 21.50
N GLU A 406 -16.68 -19.12 20.62
CA GLU A 406 -15.28 -19.50 20.72
C GLU A 406 -14.36 -18.32 20.40
N PHE A 407 -14.60 -17.63 19.28
CA PHE A 407 -13.86 -16.42 18.92
C PHE A 407 -13.88 -15.39 20.06
N ARG A 408 -15.04 -15.19 20.71
CA ARG A 408 -15.19 -14.24 21.82
C ARG A 408 -14.37 -14.60 23.07
N ALA A 409 -13.97 -15.87 23.24
CA ALA A 409 -13.12 -16.31 24.34
C ALA A 409 -11.62 -16.10 24.06
N MET A 410 -11.23 -15.80 22.82
CA MET A 410 -9.83 -15.57 22.47
C MET A 410 -9.27 -14.32 23.15
N PRO A 411 -8.02 -14.34 23.66
CA PRO A 411 -7.42 -13.20 24.35
C PRO A 411 -7.46 -11.91 23.50
N GLN A 412 -7.19 -12.01 22.20
CA GLN A 412 -7.23 -10.87 21.28
C GLN A 412 -8.65 -10.31 21.10
N ALA A 413 -9.66 -11.17 20.98
CA ALA A 413 -11.05 -10.75 20.87
C ALA A 413 -11.54 -10.09 22.17
N VAL A 414 -11.16 -10.63 23.33
CA VAL A 414 -11.45 -10.04 24.64
C VAL A 414 -10.81 -8.66 24.76
N ALA A 415 -9.55 -8.52 24.37
CA ALA A 415 -8.84 -7.24 24.40
C ALA A 415 -9.45 -6.21 23.45
N ALA A 416 -9.72 -6.59 22.19
CA ALA A 416 -10.34 -5.71 21.20
C ALA A 416 -11.76 -5.29 21.61
N HIS A 417 -12.55 -6.23 22.12
CA HIS A 417 -13.89 -5.93 22.65
C HIS A 417 -13.83 -5.03 23.88
N GLY A 418 -12.87 -5.24 24.78
CA GLY A 418 -12.61 -4.38 25.93
C GLY A 418 -12.27 -2.95 25.51
N CYS A 419 -11.38 -2.79 24.53
CA CYS A 419 -11.01 -1.51 23.94
C CYS A 419 -12.23 -0.79 23.34
N TRP A 420 -12.97 -1.48 22.47
CA TRP A 420 -14.17 -0.93 21.84
C TRP A 420 -15.23 -0.51 22.86
N ARG A 421 -15.49 -1.34 23.89
CA ARG A 421 -16.41 -0.98 24.98
C ARG A 421 -15.93 0.24 25.76
N ASN A 422 -14.64 0.35 26.02
CA ASN A 422 -14.07 1.47 26.76
C ASN A 422 -14.20 2.77 25.98
N TRP A 423 -14.05 2.75 24.65
CA TRP A 423 -14.34 3.92 23.80
C TRP A 423 -15.80 4.38 23.84
N LEU A 424 -16.74 3.50 24.18
CA LEU A 424 -18.16 3.83 24.37
C LEU A 424 -18.49 4.39 25.75
N ARG A 425 -17.56 4.34 26.72
CA ARG A 425 -17.76 4.94 28.05
C ARG A 425 -17.48 6.45 28.02
N ARG A 426 -18.06 7.19 28.95
CA ARG A 426 -17.79 8.63 29.14
C ARG A 426 -16.53 8.89 29.96
N GLU A 427 -16.27 8.04 30.95
CA GLU A 427 -15.06 8.10 31.78
C GLU A 427 -13.78 7.82 30.98
N ILE A 428 -12.66 8.38 31.39
CA ILE A 428 -11.34 8.05 30.86
C ILE A 428 -10.92 6.67 31.36
N THR A 429 -10.42 5.85 30.45
CA THR A 429 -9.93 4.49 30.68
C THR A 429 -8.46 4.37 30.26
N PRO A 430 -7.78 3.26 30.58
CA PRO A 430 -6.42 3.02 30.08
C PRO A 430 -6.28 3.05 28.56
N HIS A 431 -7.35 2.77 27.80
CA HIS A 431 -7.33 2.83 26.33
C HIS A 431 -7.45 4.26 25.76
N ASP A 432 -7.62 5.26 26.62
CA ASP A 432 -7.73 6.67 26.23
C ASP A 432 -6.44 7.46 26.57
N GLY A 433 -5.34 6.77 26.91
CA GLY A 433 -4.04 7.38 27.23
C GLY A 433 -3.74 7.54 28.73
N LEU A 434 -4.55 6.93 29.61
CA LEU A 434 -4.30 6.92 31.04
C LEU A 434 -3.24 5.87 31.41
N VAL A 435 -2.13 6.32 31.96
CA VAL A 435 -1.03 5.46 32.45
C VAL A 435 -0.73 5.73 33.92
N ARG A 436 0.09 4.89 34.53
CA ARG A 436 0.54 5.10 35.92
C ARG A 436 1.33 6.40 36.07
N ALA A 437 1.23 7.03 37.24
CA ALA A 437 2.05 8.19 37.58
C ALA A 437 3.56 7.87 37.56
N GLY A 438 4.37 8.86 37.22
CA GLY A 438 5.83 8.75 37.19
C GLY A 438 6.37 7.78 36.14
N HIS A 439 5.61 7.52 35.07
CA HIS A 439 6.06 6.64 33.99
C HIS A 439 7.40 7.12 33.39
N PRO A 440 8.43 6.26 33.25
CA PRO A 440 9.76 6.66 32.77
C PRO A 440 9.75 7.40 31.43
N VAL A 441 8.95 6.91 30.47
CA VAL A 441 8.81 7.55 29.15
C VAL A 441 8.26 8.97 29.28
N MET A 442 7.24 9.20 30.11
CA MET A 442 6.67 10.54 30.34
C MET A 442 7.71 11.49 30.95
N ARG A 443 8.54 10.99 31.87
CA ARG A 443 9.63 11.79 32.46
C ARG A 443 10.70 12.14 31.42
N ALA A 444 11.07 11.20 30.56
CA ALA A 444 12.07 11.40 29.52
C ALA A 444 11.60 12.45 28.49
N ILE A 445 10.38 12.32 27.97
CA ILE A 445 9.84 13.24 26.96
C ILE A 445 9.53 14.64 27.50
N LEU A 446 9.38 14.80 28.82
CA LEU A 446 9.28 16.13 29.45
C LEU A 446 10.65 16.76 29.69
N GLY A 447 11.71 15.96 29.91
CA GLY A 447 13.06 16.43 30.22
C GLY A 447 13.91 16.82 29.01
N ARG A 448 13.49 16.41 27.81
CA ARG A 448 14.11 16.83 26.53
C ARG A 448 13.99 18.34 26.31
N THR A 449 14.88 18.87 25.49
CA THR A 449 14.68 20.20 24.89
C THR A 449 13.50 20.17 23.93
N GLN A 450 12.62 21.15 24.06
CA GLN A 450 11.35 21.28 23.35
C GLN A 450 11.45 22.33 22.24
N SER A 451 10.56 22.27 21.27
CA SER A 451 10.32 23.36 20.31
C SER A 451 8.96 23.99 20.56
N ALA A 452 8.69 25.15 19.97
CA ALA A 452 7.37 25.76 20.04
C ALA A 452 6.27 24.79 19.56
N SER A 453 6.52 24.06 18.47
CA SER A 453 5.60 23.06 17.92
C SER A 453 5.40 21.85 18.85
N SER A 454 6.44 21.42 19.60
CA SER A 454 6.29 20.32 20.56
C SER A 454 5.50 20.75 21.80
N LEU A 455 5.70 21.98 22.29
CA LEU A 455 4.92 22.54 23.39
C LEU A 455 3.46 22.80 22.99
N ARG A 456 3.23 23.28 21.75
CA ARG A 456 1.88 23.38 21.16
C ARG A 456 1.18 22.03 21.18
N LEU A 457 1.87 20.98 20.73
CA LEU A 457 1.33 19.63 20.74
C LEU A 457 1.04 19.14 22.16
N LEU A 458 1.93 19.39 23.13
CA LEU A 458 1.71 19.05 24.54
C LEU A 458 0.46 19.74 25.12
N LEU A 459 0.21 21.00 24.79
CA LEU A 459 -0.91 21.78 25.32
C LEU A 459 -2.25 21.46 24.65
N ARG A 460 -2.24 21.16 23.35
CA ARG A 460 -3.47 20.98 22.56
C ARG A 460 -3.84 19.52 22.27
N ASN A 461 -2.86 18.61 22.24
CA ASN A 461 -3.07 17.18 22.05
C ASN A 461 -2.02 16.36 22.86
N PRO A 462 -2.17 16.27 24.19
CA PRO A 462 -1.23 15.54 25.05
C PRO A 462 -1.08 14.05 24.64
N LEU A 463 -2.16 13.42 24.18
CA LEU A 463 -2.12 12.06 23.62
C LEU A 463 -1.20 11.97 22.41
N GLY A 464 -1.37 12.86 21.42
CA GLY A 464 -0.51 12.96 20.25
C GLY A 464 0.95 13.28 20.61
N PHE A 465 1.19 14.10 21.64
CA PHE A 465 2.53 14.37 22.16
C PHE A 465 3.21 13.08 22.67
N VAL A 466 2.48 12.24 23.41
CA VAL A 466 2.98 10.96 23.91
C VAL A 466 3.23 9.99 22.77
N TRP A 467 2.32 9.91 21.79
CA TRP A 467 2.51 9.04 20.64
C TRP A 467 3.74 9.46 19.82
N LYS A 468 3.87 10.75 19.50
CA LYS A 468 4.98 11.25 18.69
C LYS A 468 6.33 11.14 19.38
N TYR A 469 6.43 11.56 20.64
CA TYR A 469 7.73 11.64 21.32
C TYR A 469 8.02 10.49 22.27
N GLY A 470 6.99 9.78 22.74
CA GLY A 470 7.13 8.64 23.64
C GLY A 470 7.09 7.30 22.92
N LEU A 471 6.24 7.15 21.89
CA LEU A 471 6.16 5.94 21.07
C LEU A 471 6.87 6.06 19.72
N HIS A 472 7.39 7.24 19.39
CA HIS A 472 8.05 7.53 18.12
C HIS A 472 7.15 7.28 16.89
N TRP A 473 5.85 7.50 17.05
CA TRP A 473 4.90 7.40 15.94
C TRP A 473 4.96 8.65 15.06
N HIS A 474 5.03 8.43 13.76
CA HIS A 474 5.03 9.47 12.75
C HIS A 474 4.01 9.10 11.67
N ALA A 475 3.32 10.11 11.13
CA ALA A 475 2.51 9.90 9.94
C ALA A 475 3.42 9.42 8.80
N PRO A 476 3.01 8.40 8.02
CA PRO A 476 3.73 8.06 6.80
C PRO A 476 3.70 9.27 5.85
N GLN A 477 4.86 9.71 5.39
CA GLN A 477 4.94 10.73 4.34
C GLN A 477 4.59 10.07 3.00
N SER A 478 3.77 10.74 2.18
CA SER A 478 3.45 10.23 0.85
C SER A 478 4.70 10.32 -0.03
N SER A 479 5.13 9.18 -0.58
CA SER A 479 6.25 9.10 -1.53
C SER A 479 5.83 9.42 -2.97
N GLU A 480 4.60 9.87 -3.20
CA GLU A 480 4.09 10.19 -4.53
C GLU A 480 4.53 11.60 -4.95
N ASP A 481 4.91 11.77 -6.22
CA ASP A 481 5.23 13.08 -6.79
C ASP A 481 4.04 14.03 -6.58
N PRO A 482 4.19 15.08 -5.75
CA PRO A 482 3.04 15.90 -5.40
C PRO A 482 2.62 16.71 -6.62
N LEU A 483 1.34 16.63 -7.00
CA LEU A 483 0.83 17.52 -8.05
C LEU A 483 0.97 18.99 -7.63
N VAL A 484 0.82 19.28 -6.34
CA VAL A 484 1.00 20.60 -5.71
C VAL A 484 1.67 20.39 -4.36
N LEU A 485 2.58 21.29 -3.96
CA LEU A 485 3.14 21.28 -2.61
C LEU A 485 2.03 21.44 -1.56
N ASP A 486 2.12 20.68 -0.48
CA ASP A 486 1.26 20.91 0.68
C ASP A 486 1.63 22.23 1.37
N ALA A 487 0.81 22.64 2.35
CA ALA A 487 1.01 23.91 3.04
C ALA A 487 2.34 23.98 3.81
N LEU A 488 2.84 22.85 4.30
CA LEU A 488 4.09 22.78 5.05
C LEU A 488 5.28 22.96 4.11
N ALA A 489 5.34 22.19 3.02
CA ALA A 489 6.37 22.30 1.99
C ALA A 489 6.37 23.70 1.33
N MET A 490 5.19 24.29 1.09
CA MET A 490 5.12 25.69 0.63
C MET A 490 5.71 26.66 1.65
N GLY A 491 5.45 26.45 2.95
CA GLY A 491 6.08 27.19 4.04
C GLY A 491 7.61 27.08 3.97
N ASP A 492 8.14 25.86 4.01
CA ASP A 492 9.58 25.59 3.97
C ASP A 492 10.27 26.27 2.78
N LEU A 493 9.65 26.19 1.59
CA LEU A 493 10.18 26.81 0.37
C LEU A 493 10.29 28.35 0.51
N VAL A 494 9.29 28.98 1.14
CA VAL A 494 9.31 30.43 1.41
C VAL A 494 10.37 30.78 2.46
N HIS A 495 10.46 30.04 3.57
CA HIS A 495 11.47 30.31 4.62
C HIS A 495 12.91 30.16 4.09
N GLN A 496 13.21 29.08 3.36
CA GLN A 496 14.54 28.88 2.77
C GLN A 496 14.87 29.98 1.75
N THR A 497 13.89 30.41 0.94
CA THR A 497 14.10 31.50 -0.03
C THR A 497 14.33 32.84 0.68
N LEU A 498 13.61 33.13 1.76
CA LEU A 498 13.79 34.34 2.56
C LEU A 498 15.16 34.38 3.23
N HIS A 499 15.58 33.27 3.84
CA HIS A 499 16.90 33.14 4.45
C HIS A 499 18.02 33.45 3.45
N GLN A 500 18.00 32.78 2.29
CA GLN A 500 19.00 32.96 1.24
C GLN A 500 18.98 34.38 0.64
N ALA A 501 17.79 34.99 0.49
CA ALA A 501 17.67 36.36 0.02
C ALA A 501 18.24 37.36 1.03
N LEU A 502 17.96 37.18 2.32
CA LEU A 502 18.48 38.02 3.39
C LEU A 502 20.01 37.93 3.50
N GLN A 503 20.60 36.73 3.39
CA GLN A 503 22.06 36.59 3.36
C GLN A 503 22.71 37.39 2.21
N LYS A 504 22.13 37.33 1.00
CA LYS A 504 22.63 38.08 -0.16
C LYS A 504 22.49 39.60 0.00
N LEU A 505 21.48 40.05 0.74
CA LEU A 505 21.26 41.46 1.06
C LEU A 505 22.16 41.93 2.22
N ALA A 506 22.49 41.04 3.15
CA ALA A 506 23.24 41.30 4.38
C ALA A 506 24.77 41.44 4.19
N GLY A 507 25.29 41.45 2.96
CA GLY A 507 26.72 41.68 2.69
C GLY A 507 27.29 42.98 3.29
N ASP A 508 26.42 43.94 3.69
CA ASP A 508 26.78 45.19 4.37
C ASP A 508 26.24 45.30 5.82
N GLY A 509 25.57 44.27 6.35
CA GLY A 509 25.00 44.24 7.71
C GLY A 509 23.84 45.21 7.97
N ARG A 510 23.23 45.78 6.93
CA ARG A 510 22.17 46.80 7.02
C ARG A 510 20.80 46.27 6.57
N PRO A 511 19.68 46.81 7.08
CA PRO A 511 18.35 46.42 6.66
C PRO A 511 18.15 46.74 5.16
N PRO A 512 17.51 45.84 4.39
CA PRO A 512 17.26 46.06 2.97
C PRO A 512 16.06 47.00 2.79
N VAL A 513 16.24 48.30 3.04
CA VAL A 513 15.15 49.28 2.90
C VAL A 513 15.38 50.25 1.75
N GLY A 514 14.32 50.55 1.01
CA GLY A 514 14.31 51.53 -0.07
C GLY A 514 15.05 51.08 -1.34
N GLN A 515 15.36 49.79 -1.45
CA GLN A 515 16.04 49.18 -2.61
C GLN A 515 15.19 48.05 -3.20
N GLU A 516 13.94 48.34 -3.55
CA GLU A 516 12.99 47.34 -4.07
C GLU A 516 13.57 46.52 -5.21
N ASP A 517 14.25 47.17 -6.17
CA ASP A 517 14.90 46.48 -7.30
C ASP A 517 15.99 45.49 -6.82
N ARG A 518 16.76 45.84 -5.79
CA ARG A 518 17.79 44.96 -5.21
C ARG A 518 17.15 43.78 -4.45
N ILE A 519 16.06 44.03 -3.73
CA ILE A 519 15.30 42.97 -3.03
C ILE A 519 14.72 41.98 -4.04
N ILE A 520 14.08 42.48 -5.10
CA ILE A 520 13.50 41.63 -6.16
C ILE A 520 14.59 40.80 -6.84
N ALA A 521 15.75 41.39 -7.14
CA ALA A 521 16.88 40.66 -7.71
C ALA A 521 17.40 39.56 -6.75
N ALA A 522 17.63 39.90 -5.48
CA ALA A 522 18.12 38.96 -4.46
C ALA A 522 17.14 37.78 -4.24
N VAL A 523 15.83 38.06 -4.18
CA VAL A 523 14.78 37.03 -4.09
C VAL A 523 14.73 36.16 -5.35
N GLY A 524 14.91 36.76 -6.53
CA GLY A 524 14.99 36.03 -7.80
C GLY A 524 16.12 35.00 -7.81
N ASP A 525 17.32 35.44 -7.42
CA ASP A 525 18.51 34.60 -7.35
C ASP A 525 18.41 33.53 -6.26
N ALA A 526 17.90 33.89 -5.07
CA ALA A 526 17.64 32.96 -3.98
C ALA A 526 16.65 31.87 -4.39
N ALA A 527 15.52 32.23 -4.98
CA ALA A 527 14.51 31.28 -5.43
C ALA A 527 15.06 30.32 -6.51
N ALA A 528 15.93 30.79 -7.42
CA ALA A 528 16.55 29.96 -8.43
C ALA A 528 17.59 28.97 -7.85
N GLU A 529 18.24 29.33 -6.75
CA GLU A 529 19.18 28.47 -6.03
C GLU A 529 18.45 27.40 -5.20
N ILE A 530 17.45 27.80 -4.41
CA ILE A 530 16.61 26.88 -3.65
C ILE A 530 15.82 25.94 -4.59
N ALA A 531 15.35 26.42 -5.75
CA ALA A 531 14.71 25.57 -6.74
C ALA A 531 15.62 24.42 -7.20
N ARG A 532 16.90 24.73 -7.52
CA ARG A 532 17.89 23.73 -7.92
C ARG A 532 18.18 22.71 -6.81
N LEU A 533 18.18 23.16 -5.55
CA LEU A 533 18.32 22.29 -4.39
C LEU A 533 17.11 21.35 -4.23
N TRP A 534 15.89 21.88 -4.33
CA TRP A 534 14.66 21.10 -4.22
C TRP A 534 14.50 20.09 -5.35
N GLU A 535 14.77 20.50 -6.59
CA GLU A 535 14.78 19.61 -7.75
C GLU A 535 15.85 18.50 -7.65
N LYS A 536 16.85 18.68 -6.78
CA LYS A 536 17.88 17.67 -6.48
C LYS A 536 17.45 16.73 -5.36
N GLU A 537 16.86 17.25 -4.30
CA GLU A 537 16.72 16.52 -3.03
C GLU A 537 15.30 16.05 -2.74
N ARG A 538 14.28 16.60 -3.43
CA ARG A 538 12.87 16.39 -3.11
C ARG A 538 12.03 16.11 -4.36
N ALA A 539 10.86 15.52 -4.14
CA ALA A 539 9.84 15.43 -5.18
C ALA A 539 9.22 16.82 -5.39
N VAL A 540 9.39 17.37 -6.60
CA VAL A 540 8.78 18.65 -6.98
C VAL A 540 7.59 18.43 -7.91
N PRO A 541 6.62 19.36 -7.92
CA PRO A 541 5.51 19.31 -8.86
C PRO A 541 5.92 19.26 -10.33
N PRO A 542 5.02 18.85 -11.24
CA PRO A 542 5.28 18.89 -12.69
C PRO A 542 5.76 20.28 -13.15
N PRO A 543 6.62 20.38 -14.19
CA PRO A 543 7.36 21.60 -14.52
C PRO A 543 6.52 22.88 -14.71
N LEU A 544 5.27 22.77 -15.17
CA LEU A 544 4.38 23.92 -15.28
C LEU A 544 3.91 24.41 -13.90
N ILE A 545 3.48 23.49 -13.04
CA ILE A 545 3.01 23.82 -11.68
C ILE A 545 4.18 24.32 -10.85
N TRP A 546 5.35 23.67 -10.95
CA TRP A 546 6.53 24.07 -10.21
C TRP A 546 6.98 25.51 -10.53
N ARG A 547 6.95 25.91 -11.81
CA ARG A 547 7.21 27.31 -12.20
C ARG A 547 6.20 28.30 -11.60
N LEU A 548 4.93 27.92 -11.48
CA LEU A 548 3.91 28.74 -10.83
C LEU A 548 4.14 28.84 -9.32
N THR A 549 4.47 27.73 -8.67
CA THR A 549 4.85 27.67 -7.24
C THR A 549 6.02 28.59 -6.97
N LEU A 550 7.12 28.51 -7.73
CA LEU A 550 8.29 29.39 -7.57
C LEU A 550 7.95 30.87 -7.80
N LYS A 551 7.03 31.18 -8.73
CA LYS A 551 6.55 32.56 -8.95
C LYS A 551 5.76 33.08 -7.74
N GLU A 552 4.92 32.23 -7.14
CA GLU A 552 4.20 32.57 -5.92
C GLU A 552 5.16 32.78 -4.74
N THR A 553 6.14 31.87 -4.55
CA THR A 553 7.19 32.00 -3.54
C THR A 553 7.93 33.33 -3.66
N ARG A 554 8.36 33.71 -4.87
CA ARG A 554 9.03 35.01 -5.11
C ARG A 554 8.13 36.18 -4.69
N THR A 555 6.86 36.16 -5.09
CA THR A 555 5.89 37.21 -4.71
C THR A 555 5.77 37.34 -3.18
N LEU A 556 5.62 36.22 -2.48
CA LEU A 556 5.50 36.20 -1.02
C LEU A 556 6.79 36.70 -0.34
N CYS A 557 7.95 36.27 -0.82
CA CYS A 557 9.24 36.69 -0.26
C CYS A 557 9.48 38.20 -0.49
N SER A 558 9.18 38.71 -1.68
CA SER A 558 9.27 40.16 -1.96
C SER A 558 8.40 40.94 -0.99
N ARG A 559 7.11 40.58 -0.85
CA ARG A 559 6.19 41.26 0.09
C ARG A 559 6.65 41.20 1.53
N ALA A 560 7.23 40.08 1.95
CA ALA A 560 7.75 39.88 3.30
C ALA A 560 8.96 40.78 3.62
N LEU A 561 9.77 41.12 2.62
CA LEU A 561 10.96 41.95 2.76
C LEU A 561 10.71 43.44 2.50
N THR A 562 9.69 43.78 1.70
CA THR A 562 9.31 45.18 1.39
C THR A 562 8.28 45.77 2.35
N HIS A 563 7.79 45.00 3.33
CA HIS A 563 6.81 45.50 4.29
C HIS A 563 7.40 46.62 5.16
N ASP A 564 6.57 47.62 5.48
CA ASP A 564 6.99 48.86 6.12
C ASP A 564 7.47 48.60 7.57
N ASP A 565 8.79 48.63 7.76
CA ASP A 565 9.43 48.30 9.02
C ASP A 565 9.65 49.55 9.87
N GLN A 566 9.36 49.45 11.18
CA GLN A 566 9.95 50.36 12.16
C GLN A 566 11.44 50.07 12.21
N LEU A 567 12.23 50.90 11.53
CA LEU A 567 13.67 50.72 11.44
C LEU A 567 14.35 51.34 12.65
N PHE A 568 15.15 50.53 13.35
CA PHE A 568 16.07 51.07 14.33
C PHE A 568 17.26 51.73 13.63
N ALA A 569 17.74 52.84 14.20
CA ALA A 569 18.94 53.50 13.70
C ALA A 569 20.14 52.54 13.84
N GLY A 570 20.87 52.31 12.74
CA GLY A 570 22.04 51.43 12.73
C GLY A 570 21.72 49.95 12.96
N ALA A 571 20.50 49.50 12.66
CA ALA A 571 20.09 48.11 12.89
C ALA A 571 20.92 47.09 12.10
N VAL A 572 21.13 45.91 12.69
CA VAL A 572 21.69 44.72 12.02
C VAL A 572 20.62 43.65 11.93
N THR A 573 20.43 43.11 10.72
CA THR A 573 19.42 42.08 10.42
C THR A 573 20.08 40.71 10.30
N TYR A 574 19.47 39.73 10.95
CA TYR A 574 19.86 38.32 10.92
C TYR A 574 18.65 37.47 10.47
N SER A 575 18.91 36.34 9.81
CA SER A 575 17.88 35.39 9.35
C SER A 575 18.15 33.98 9.91
N GLU A 576 17.09 33.19 10.13
CA GLU A 576 17.16 31.81 10.63
C GLU A 576 18.08 31.64 11.87
N VAL A 577 17.97 32.56 12.84
CA VAL A 577 18.90 32.64 13.97
C VAL A 577 18.65 31.49 14.96
N PRO A 578 19.62 30.58 15.18
CA PRO A 578 19.46 29.46 16.10
C PRO A 578 19.56 29.89 17.57
N PHE A 579 18.84 29.19 18.45
CA PHE A 579 18.97 29.30 19.91
C PHE A 579 18.75 27.96 20.62
N GLY A 580 19.22 27.85 21.86
CA GLY A 580 18.90 26.71 22.74
C GLY A 580 19.59 25.39 22.35
N GLY A 581 20.73 25.45 21.66
CA GLY A 581 21.44 24.31 21.10
C GLY A 581 20.86 23.79 19.79
N ALA A 582 20.13 24.62 19.04
CA ALA A 582 19.79 24.33 17.65
C ALA A 582 21.05 24.41 16.76
N PRO A 583 21.31 23.42 15.89
CA PRO A 583 22.47 23.46 15.02
C PRO A 583 22.34 24.61 14.02
N PRO A 584 23.40 25.38 13.77
CA PRO A 584 23.32 26.44 12.79
C PRO A 584 23.16 25.94 11.36
N GLN A 585 22.50 26.75 10.53
CA GLN A 585 22.25 26.45 9.11
C GLN A 585 23.38 26.96 8.20
N ASP A 586 24.18 27.92 8.67
CA ASP A 586 25.25 28.59 7.91
C ASP A 586 26.44 28.97 8.81
N ASP A 587 27.51 29.47 8.19
CA ASP A 587 28.68 30.06 8.87
C ASP A 587 28.54 31.58 9.08
N ALA A 588 27.33 32.14 8.93
CA ALA A 588 27.13 33.58 9.07
C ALA A 588 27.41 34.06 10.50
N ALA A 589 27.84 35.31 10.64
CA ALA A 589 28.04 35.93 11.94
C ALA A 589 26.70 36.02 12.70
N ARG A 590 26.71 35.60 13.97
CA ARG A 590 25.50 35.50 14.81
C ARG A 590 25.56 36.50 15.95
N PRO A 591 24.39 36.95 16.46
CA PRO A 591 24.34 37.87 17.58
C PRO A 591 24.75 37.23 18.92
N TRP A 592 24.76 35.89 19.02
CA TRP A 592 25.05 35.16 20.26
C TRP A 592 25.56 33.73 20.02
N ASP A 593 25.97 33.05 21.11
CA ASP A 593 26.27 31.61 21.10
C ASP A 593 25.00 30.77 21.02
N ALA A 594 24.83 30.06 19.90
CA ALA A 594 23.67 29.20 19.65
C ALA A 594 23.54 28.03 20.63
N ASN A 595 24.63 27.60 21.27
CA ASN A 595 24.65 26.47 22.21
C ASN A 595 24.18 26.83 23.62
N ALA A 596 24.03 28.12 23.93
CA ALA A 596 23.52 28.57 25.21
C ALA A 596 22.10 27.99 25.45
N ALA A 597 21.89 27.43 26.63
CA ALA A 597 20.61 26.83 27.00
C ALA A 597 19.58 27.93 27.29
N VAL A 598 18.40 27.81 26.68
CA VAL A 598 17.26 28.69 26.96
C VAL A 598 16.24 27.91 27.78
N GLU A 599 16.09 28.25 29.05
CA GLU A 599 15.12 27.64 29.98
C GLU A 599 13.96 28.60 30.25
N ILE A 600 12.72 28.13 30.06
CA ILE A 600 11.54 28.92 30.40
C ILE A 600 11.42 28.97 31.94
N PRO A 601 11.52 30.17 32.57
CA PRO A 601 11.61 30.32 34.01
C PRO A 601 10.45 29.63 34.73
N GLY A 602 10.75 28.89 35.79
CA GLY A 602 9.75 28.23 36.63
C GLY A 602 9.01 27.05 35.99
N SER A 603 9.07 26.85 34.66
CA SER A 603 8.41 25.72 33.98
C SER A 603 9.25 24.43 33.97
N GLY A 604 10.57 24.59 34.07
CA GLY A 604 11.59 23.55 33.92
C GLY A 604 11.66 22.94 32.52
N PHE A 605 11.13 23.61 31.50
CA PHE A 605 11.31 23.25 30.09
C PHE A 605 12.45 24.04 29.48
N ARG A 606 13.31 23.33 28.75
CA ARG A 606 14.32 23.95 27.88
C ARG A 606 13.76 24.03 26.47
N ILE A 607 13.99 25.13 25.78
CA ILE A 607 13.52 25.34 24.41
C ILE A 607 14.67 25.54 23.44
N ARG A 608 14.43 25.17 22.19
CA ARG A 608 15.32 25.43 21.04
C ARG A 608 14.48 25.72 19.79
N GLY A 609 15.08 26.42 18.84
CA GLY A 609 14.44 26.72 17.57
C GLY A 609 15.28 27.66 16.71
N TYR A 610 14.63 28.19 15.68
CA TYR A 610 15.17 29.19 14.76
C TYR A 610 14.23 30.39 14.76
N LEU A 611 14.79 31.58 14.74
CA LEU A 611 14.06 32.84 14.55
C LEU A 611 14.13 33.20 13.06
N ASP A 612 12.99 33.30 12.37
CA ASP A 612 13.02 33.54 10.93
C ASP A 612 13.73 34.85 10.56
N ARG A 613 13.44 35.94 11.29
CA ARG A 613 14.16 37.22 11.19
C ARG A 613 14.31 37.89 12.56
N LEU A 614 15.51 38.45 12.79
CA LEU A 614 15.86 39.24 13.96
C LEU A 614 16.58 40.51 13.55
N ASP A 615 16.05 41.67 13.93
CA ASP A 615 16.71 42.96 13.76
C ASP A 615 17.11 43.50 15.14
N ILE A 616 18.38 43.87 15.32
CA ILE A 616 18.91 44.46 16.56
C ILE A 616 19.35 45.89 16.29
N SER A 617 18.93 46.86 17.12
CA SER A 617 19.33 48.26 17.00
C SER A 617 20.85 48.46 17.16
N GLY A 618 21.39 49.54 16.59
CA GLY A 618 22.84 49.80 16.65
C GLY A 618 23.39 50.02 18.07
N ASP A 619 22.54 50.39 19.02
CA ASP A 619 22.86 50.48 20.45
C ASP A 619 22.64 49.18 21.24
N GLY A 620 22.06 48.15 20.61
CA GLY A 620 21.77 46.85 21.21
C GLY A 620 20.60 46.83 22.21
N LEU A 621 19.87 47.94 22.38
CA LEU A 621 18.80 48.07 23.39
C LEU A 621 17.41 47.70 22.87
N GLN A 622 17.24 47.54 21.55
CA GLN A 622 15.97 47.20 20.92
C GLN A 622 16.14 46.03 19.95
N ALA A 623 15.20 45.09 19.98
CA ALA A 623 15.16 43.96 19.07
C ALA A 623 13.76 43.76 18.47
N LEU A 624 13.70 43.48 17.18
CA LEU A 624 12.48 43.08 16.47
C LEU A 624 12.62 41.63 16.02
N VAL A 625 11.68 40.79 16.45
CA VAL A 625 11.58 39.39 16.07
C VAL A 625 10.37 39.22 15.16
N ARG A 626 10.59 38.63 13.99
CA ARG A 626 9.52 38.39 13.03
C ARG A 626 9.50 36.93 12.61
N ASP A 627 8.31 36.35 12.69
CA ASP A 627 8.02 35.00 12.20
C ASP A 627 7.06 35.12 10.99
N TYR A 628 7.42 34.45 9.90
CA TYR A 628 6.70 34.52 8.62
C TYR A 628 5.67 33.40 8.52
N LYS A 629 4.44 33.74 8.11
CA LYS A 629 3.34 32.78 7.94
C LYS A 629 2.76 32.83 6.53
N THR A 630 2.87 31.72 5.81
CA THR A 630 2.33 31.55 4.44
C THR A 630 0.83 31.22 4.40
N GLY A 631 0.24 30.91 5.57
CA GLY A 631 -1.18 30.63 5.72
C GLY A 631 -2.08 31.86 5.60
N ARG A 632 -3.38 31.65 5.83
CA ARG A 632 -4.37 32.73 5.91
C ARG A 632 -4.18 33.50 7.22
N ALA A 633 -4.29 34.83 7.18
CA ALA A 633 -4.21 35.61 8.39
C ALA A 633 -5.47 35.43 9.26
N PRO A 634 -5.34 35.43 10.59
CA PRO A 634 -6.47 35.49 11.50
C PRO A 634 -7.33 36.73 11.26
N THR A 635 -8.66 36.59 11.34
CA THR A 635 -9.58 37.73 11.21
C THR A 635 -9.39 38.74 12.34
N ASP A 636 -9.29 38.24 13.57
CA ASP A 636 -9.10 39.04 14.80
C ASP A 636 -7.62 39.13 15.19
N ASN A 637 -7.27 40.10 16.05
CA ASN A 637 -5.97 40.09 16.72
C ASN A 637 -5.92 38.91 17.71
N ILE A 638 -4.86 38.12 17.62
CA ILE A 638 -4.63 36.92 18.44
C ILE A 638 -3.42 37.11 19.34
N THR A 639 -3.46 36.56 20.55
CA THR A 639 -2.31 36.48 21.46
C THR A 639 -1.80 35.04 21.48
N LEU A 640 -2.62 34.09 21.94
CA LEU A 640 -2.28 32.67 22.04
C LEU A 640 -3.12 31.77 21.11
N ASP A 641 -4.24 32.26 20.56
CA ASP A 641 -5.16 31.51 19.69
C ASP A 641 -5.50 30.10 20.24
N GLY A 642 -5.92 30.04 21.50
CA GLY A 642 -6.21 28.80 22.21
C GLY A 642 -4.96 27.95 22.50
N GLY A 643 -3.76 28.53 22.45
CA GLY A 643 -2.49 27.82 22.52
C GLY A 643 -2.02 27.24 21.18
N LYS A 644 -2.61 27.65 20.04
CA LYS A 644 -2.08 27.32 18.71
C LYS A 644 -0.85 28.16 18.37
N GLU A 645 -0.81 29.39 18.90
CA GLU A 645 0.28 30.34 18.69
C GLU A 645 1.06 30.46 19.99
N LEU A 646 2.31 29.98 19.97
CA LEU A 646 3.26 30.11 21.07
C LEU A 646 4.59 30.71 20.59
N GLN A 647 4.78 30.79 19.26
CA GLN A 647 6.06 31.10 18.65
C GLN A 647 6.48 32.52 18.98
N ARG A 648 5.62 33.53 18.77
CA ARG A 648 5.98 34.93 19.05
C ARG A 648 6.48 35.13 20.48
N CYS A 649 5.73 34.63 21.45
CA CYS A 649 6.06 34.79 22.87
C CYS A 649 7.33 34.02 23.25
N LEU A 650 7.47 32.76 22.81
CA LEU A 650 8.66 31.96 23.09
C LEU A 650 9.91 32.52 22.41
N TYR A 651 9.77 33.09 21.22
CA TYR A 651 10.85 33.72 20.48
C TYR A 651 11.26 35.04 21.11
N ALA A 652 10.31 35.90 21.49
CA ALA A 652 10.58 37.11 22.26
C ALA A 652 11.34 36.78 23.55
N PHE A 653 10.91 35.75 24.27
CA PHE A 653 11.58 35.28 25.46
C PHE A 653 12.99 34.76 25.17
N ALA A 654 13.18 33.96 24.12
CA ALA A 654 14.50 33.47 23.74
C ALA A 654 15.46 34.63 23.44
N VAL A 655 15.02 35.66 22.71
CA VAL A 655 15.83 36.87 22.47
C VAL A 655 16.17 37.58 23.77
N LYS A 656 15.22 37.73 24.69
CA LYS A 656 15.46 38.35 26.00
C LYS A 656 16.49 37.58 26.82
N ALA A 657 16.36 36.25 26.87
CA ALA A 657 17.27 35.38 27.59
C ALA A 657 18.70 35.41 27.01
N MET A 658 18.83 35.68 25.70
CA MET A 658 20.11 35.68 25.00
C MET A 658 20.80 37.04 24.98
N LEU A 659 20.06 38.15 24.88
CA LEU A 659 20.61 39.51 24.83
C LEU A 659 20.60 40.25 26.18
N GLY A 660 19.80 39.79 27.14
CA GLY A 660 19.68 40.37 28.47
C GLY A 660 18.33 41.04 28.75
N ASP A 661 18.04 41.25 30.03
CA ASP A 661 16.72 41.69 30.49
C ASP A 661 16.39 43.15 30.16
N GLU A 662 17.40 43.96 29.85
CA GLU A 662 17.30 45.39 29.56
C GLU A 662 16.85 45.68 28.11
N VAL A 663 16.79 44.66 27.24
CA VAL A 663 16.44 44.82 25.82
C VAL A 663 14.92 44.90 25.64
N SER A 664 14.46 45.93 24.94
CA SER A 664 13.07 46.06 24.53
C SER A 664 12.79 45.23 23.28
N ILE A 665 11.80 44.33 23.35
CA ILE A 665 11.54 43.35 22.29
C ILE A 665 10.16 43.56 21.69
N SER A 666 10.12 43.73 20.37
CA SER A 666 8.89 43.65 19.59
C SER A 666 8.86 42.30 18.87
N ALA A 667 7.80 41.52 19.05
CA ALA A 667 7.63 40.24 18.35
C ALA A 667 6.37 40.25 17.50
N SER A 668 6.45 39.80 16.25
CA SER A 668 5.32 39.85 15.32
C SER A 668 5.20 38.62 14.42
N LEU A 669 3.96 38.35 13.98
CA LEU A 669 3.66 37.39 12.90
C LEU A 669 3.36 38.17 11.64
N MET A 670 4.16 37.96 10.61
CA MET A 670 3.95 38.58 9.30
C MET A 670 3.29 37.58 8.36
N TYR A 671 2.14 37.95 7.78
CA TYR A 671 1.41 37.16 6.78
C TYR A 671 1.59 37.79 5.39
N PRO A 672 2.59 37.37 4.57
CA PRO A 672 2.94 38.07 3.34
C PRO A 672 1.87 38.01 2.26
N ARG A 673 0.96 37.03 2.32
CA ARG A 673 -0.13 36.90 1.35
C ARG A 673 -1.17 38.02 1.49
N GLU A 674 -1.44 38.44 2.72
CA GLU A 674 -2.42 39.47 3.08
C GLU A 674 -1.76 40.79 3.55
N GLU A 675 -0.42 40.82 3.59
CA GLU A 675 0.39 41.97 4.03
C GLU A 675 0.00 42.47 5.43
N LYS A 676 -0.36 41.52 6.31
CA LYS A 676 -0.81 41.78 7.69
C LYS A 676 0.29 41.44 8.70
N ASP A 677 0.67 42.42 9.52
CA ASP A 677 1.61 42.25 10.64
C ASP A 677 0.84 42.23 11.97
N LEU A 678 0.98 41.15 12.73
CA LEU A 678 0.34 40.97 14.04
C LEU A 678 1.38 41.03 15.15
N ARG A 679 1.52 42.20 15.77
CA ARG A 679 2.44 42.44 16.88
C ARG A 679 1.89 41.92 18.20
N LEU A 680 2.79 41.51 19.10
CA LEU A 680 2.48 41.12 20.46
C LEU A 680 2.65 42.33 21.40
N ASP A 681 1.55 42.77 22.03
CA ASP A 681 1.54 43.99 22.83
C ASP A 681 2.32 43.85 24.15
N ASP A 682 2.19 42.73 24.86
CA ASP A 682 2.86 42.46 26.13
C ASP A 682 3.45 41.03 26.17
N PRO A 683 4.71 40.86 25.71
CA PRO A 683 5.38 39.57 25.71
C PRO A 683 5.60 38.97 27.10
N GLU A 684 5.79 39.79 28.14
CA GLU A 684 6.12 39.33 29.49
C GLU A 684 4.91 38.76 30.22
N SER A 685 3.78 39.47 30.18
CA SER A 685 2.52 38.97 30.72
C SER A 685 2.08 37.69 29.99
N THR A 686 2.28 37.65 28.67
CA THR A 686 1.98 36.46 27.87
C THR A 686 2.85 35.27 28.28
N LEU A 687 4.15 35.48 28.55
CA LEU A 687 5.06 34.43 28.99
C LEU A 687 4.67 33.87 30.38
N ALA A 688 4.24 34.73 31.30
CA ALA A 688 3.76 34.32 32.61
C ALA A 688 2.53 33.39 32.48
N GLN A 689 1.60 33.72 31.58
CA GLN A 689 0.43 32.88 31.29
C GLN A 689 0.82 31.53 30.68
N ILE A 690 1.70 31.53 29.66
CA ILE A 690 2.20 30.28 29.04
C ILE A 690 2.89 29.39 30.09
N THR A 691 3.69 29.98 30.97
CA THR A 691 4.39 29.25 32.04
C THR A 691 3.43 28.53 32.97
N GLU A 692 2.32 29.17 33.36
CA GLU A 692 1.27 28.56 34.17
C GLU A 692 0.64 27.35 33.47
N TYR A 693 0.33 27.48 32.17
CA TYR A 693 -0.24 26.38 31.38
C TYR A 693 0.73 25.22 31.19
N LEU A 694 2.01 25.51 30.92
CA LEU A 694 3.07 24.51 30.78
C LEU A 694 3.30 23.74 32.08
N LEU A 695 3.27 24.43 33.23
CA LEU A 695 3.36 23.78 34.54
C LEU A 695 2.19 22.82 34.80
N ALA A 696 0.97 23.25 34.49
CA ALA A 696 -0.20 22.39 34.59
C ALA A 696 -0.11 21.18 33.66
N ALA A 697 0.30 21.36 32.40
CA ALA A 697 0.47 20.27 31.45
C ALA A 697 1.56 19.28 31.89
N ARG A 698 2.69 19.78 32.40
CA ARG A 698 3.76 18.95 32.96
C ARG A 698 3.28 18.12 34.15
N ALA A 699 2.53 18.71 35.07
CA ALA A 699 1.97 18.00 36.23
C ALA A 699 0.97 16.91 35.80
N ASN A 700 0.12 17.20 34.82
CA ASN A 700 -0.82 16.24 34.26
C ASN A 700 -0.12 15.04 33.63
N LEU A 701 0.89 15.29 32.80
CA LEU A 701 1.60 14.21 32.13
C LEU A 701 2.44 13.38 33.13
N ARG A 702 3.05 14.01 34.14
CA ARG A 702 3.74 13.30 35.24
C ARG A 702 2.81 12.41 36.06
N SER A 703 1.55 12.81 36.22
CA SER A 703 0.53 11.99 36.89
C SER A 703 -0.11 10.94 35.96
N GLY A 704 0.38 10.80 34.72
CA GLY A 704 -0.04 9.77 33.76
C GLY A 704 -1.22 10.16 32.87
N GLY A 705 -1.56 11.45 32.79
CA GLY A 705 -2.65 11.98 31.96
C GLY A 705 -2.23 12.26 30.52
N GLY A 706 -1.82 11.24 29.77
CA GLY A 706 -1.55 11.35 28.32
C GLY A 706 -2.83 11.29 27.49
N VAL A 707 -3.86 12.05 27.89
CA VAL A 707 -5.22 11.96 27.34
C VAL A 707 -5.42 12.89 26.15
N MET A 708 -6.51 12.70 25.43
CA MET A 708 -6.91 13.57 24.32
C MET A 708 -7.04 15.04 24.73
N GLY A 709 -6.74 15.94 23.80
CA GLY A 709 -6.97 17.37 23.93
C GLY A 709 -7.90 17.90 22.84
N ILE A 710 -7.98 19.23 22.71
CA ILE A 710 -8.89 19.91 21.78
C ILE A 710 -8.55 19.66 20.30
N ASP A 711 -7.28 19.36 19.98
CA ASP A 711 -6.85 19.05 18.59
C ASP A 711 -6.92 17.55 18.25
N THR A 712 -7.30 16.69 19.21
CA THR A 712 -7.32 15.24 18.96
C THR A 712 -8.41 14.86 17.96
N GLY A 713 -8.01 14.23 16.86
CA GLY A 713 -8.90 13.81 15.78
C GLY A 713 -9.38 14.92 14.84
N GLU A 714 -8.78 16.12 14.93
CA GLU A 714 -8.98 17.20 13.96
C GLU A 714 -8.35 16.85 12.59
N ILE A 715 -8.68 17.63 11.56
CA ILE A 715 -8.21 17.42 10.17
C ILE A 715 -6.67 17.40 10.07
N TYR A 716 -5.99 18.16 10.94
CA TYR A 716 -4.53 18.29 10.96
C TYR A 716 -3.86 17.47 12.09
N ASP A 717 -4.57 16.49 12.66
CA ASP A 717 -3.96 15.53 13.58
C ASP A 717 -3.28 14.42 12.78
N ASP A 718 -1.95 14.51 12.63
CA ASP A 718 -1.07 13.54 11.95
C ASP A 718 -1.32 12.09 12.40
N LEU A 719 -1.80 11.90 13.64
CA LEU A 719 -1.99 10.59 14.26
C LEU A 719 -3.47 10.22 14.41
N ALA A 720 -4.38 10.90 13.69
CA ALA A 720 -5.81 10.62 13.71
C ALA A 720 -6.14 9.16 13.33
N PHE A 721 -5.31 8.53 12.49
CA PHE A 721 -5.47 7.12 12.10
C PHE A 721 -5.38 6.15 13.29
N ALA A 722 -4.70 6.52 14.37
CA ALA A 722 -4.60 5.71 15.58
C ALA A 722 -5.84 5.81 16.49
N LEU A 723 -6.79 6.70 16.17
CA LEU A 723 -8.04 6.88 16.89
C LEU A 723 -9.16 5.97 16.34
N PRO A 724 -10.26 5.79 17.08
CA PRO A 724 -11.42 5.04 16.58
C PRO A 724 -11.99 5.66 15.30
N ALA A 725 -12.62 4.85 14.44
CA ALA A 725 -13.33 5.36 13.28
C ALA A 725 -14.33 6.47 13.65
N ASN A 726 -14.37 7.55 12.86
CA ASN A 726 -15.15 8.76 13.14
C ASN A 726 -14.86 9.38 14.52
N ALA A 727 -13.58 9.39 14.93
CA ALA A 727 -13.14 9.85 16.24
C ALA A 727 -13.72 11.22 16.61
N ALA A 728 -13.53 12.23 15.76
CA ALA A 728 -13.98 13.61 15.98
C ALA A 728 -15.47 13.70 16.28
N ALA A 729 -16.30 12.98 15.53
CA ALA A 729 -17.75 13.06 15.62
C ALA A 729 -18.32 12.32 16.84
N VAL A 730 -17.65 11.26 17.29
CA VAL A 730 -18.24 10.30 18.26
C VAL A 730 -17.36 10.14 19.50
N TYR A 731 -16.13 9.65 19.33
CA TYR A 731 -15.21 9.36 20.44
C TYR A 731 -14.81 10.63 21.18
N CYS A 732 -14.31 11.64 20.46
CA CYS A 732 -13.82 12.88 21.03
C CYS A 732 -14.94 13.61 21.78
N LYS A 733 -16.11 13.79 21.14
CA LYS A 733 -17.28 14.42 21.80
C LYS A 733 -17.71 13.71 23.08
N ARG A 734 -17.60 12.37 23.12
CA ARG A 734 -17.99 11.58 24.29
C ARG A 734 -17.01 11.73 25.45
N LYS A 735 -15.71 11.78 25.15
CA LYS A 735 -14.61 11.71 26.13
C LYS A 735 -14.09 13.08 26.56
N ILE A 736 -14.30 14.13 25.76
CA ILE A 736 -13.71 15.46 26.00
C ILE A 736 -14.07 16.03 27.38
N GLY A 737 -15.29 15.81 27.89
CA GLY A 737 -15.66 16.26 29.24
C GLY A 737 -14.76 15.67 30.33
N ALA A 738 -14.61 14.34 30.34
CA ALA A 738 -13.76 13.63 31.30
C ALA A 738 -12.26 13.90 31.05
N ALA A 739 -11.86 14.13 29.79
CA ALA A 739 -10.50 14.55 29.46
C ALA A 739 -10.20 15.94 30.03
N ASN A 740 -11.14 16.88 29.92
CA ASN A 740 -10.99 18.24 30.45
C ASN A 740 -10.89 18.24 31.97
N GLU A 741 -11.73 17.44 32.65
CA GLU A 741 -11.62 17.22 34.10
C GLU A 741 -10.24 16.65 34.47
N ARG A 742 -9.72 15.69 33.68
CA ARG A 742 -8.41 15.09 33.91
C ARG A 742 -7.25 16.06 33.68
N LEU A 743 -7.35 16.95 32.70
CA LEU A 743 -6.36 17.96 32.35
C LEU A 743 -6.46 19.22 33.23
N GLY A 744 -7.62 19.47 33.84
CA GLY A 744 -7.85 20.56 34.78
C GLY A 744 -7.34 21.92 34.28
N ALA A 745 -6.46 22.54 35.06
CA ALA A 745 -5.91 23.87 34.80
C ALA A 745 -5.22 24.04 33.44
N ALA A 746 -4.72 22.96 32.82
CA ALA A 746 -4.06 23.01 31.52
C ALA A 746 -5.02 23.37 30.37
N THR A 747 -6.32 23.10 30.54
CA THR A 747 -7.35 23.39 29.52
C THR A 747 -7.64 24.88 29.36
N ARG A 748 -7.26 25.71 30.34
CA ARG A 748 -7.49 27.17 30.31
C ARG A 748 -6.84 27.83 29.11
N VAL A 749 -5.72 27.28 28.61
CA VAL A 749 -5.04 27.79 27.41
C VAL A 749 -5.94 27.79 26.19
N TRP A 750 -6.91 26.86 26.09
CA TRP A 750 -7.81 26.77 24.93
C TRP A 750 -8.82 27.91 24.85
N GLY A 751 -9.02 28.65 25.95
CA GLY A 751 -9.85 29.86 26.00
C GLY A 751 -9.07 31.17 25.87
N ALA A 752 -7.73 31.13 25.85
CA ALA A 752 -6.89 32.32 25.71
C ALA A 752 -6.86 32.76 24.24
N LYS A 753 -7.32 33.98 23.95
CA LYS A 753 -7.38 34.52 22.57
C LYS A 753 -6.03 35.03 22.10
#